data_AF-A0A2H3JDS9-F1
#
_entry.id   AF-A0A2H3JDS9-F1
#
_cell.length_a   1.000
_cell.length_b   1.000
_cell.length_c   1.000
_cell.angle_alpha   90.00
_cell.angle_beta   90.00
_cell.angle_gamma   90.00
#
_symmetry.space_group_name_H-M   'P 1'
#
loop_
_entity.id
_entity.type
_entity.pdbx_description
1 polymer ?
#
loop_
_entity_poly.entity_id
_entity_poly.type
_entity_poly.pdbx_seq_one_letter_code
_entity_poly.pdbx_strand_id
1 'polypeptide(L)'
;MPLAVAKAWKQEYAGASHELLLNEIRTMNSECRPKGQEPYVYANTLPIIQSSGTGKSRTVDEMAKLIFTIPFCIRQPNDKSGLPYPPADTEVVSFLLKNDAAYYEDVLLRYLIFFEHLFSRVEEVMKELTKDQYTDECDLARVWWDYLTTNRASLYESVIKRITYIPHATADEIKRQARDTVATGTSLIDYLKTLTPRQTLDGNDGQTSLDLVVYFDEAQTLAKSMLQTQEESAAQDDTQNRPRSRYDALLSALNRIRHLTLFAVTLSTNSSLHELAASLAMHASMRLHQVEYNSLQAPYTELPFDCLLNGKHLIEAGQCTLKDTCQVSFISRFGRPLWATLYENGDDGVRESLIALAMAKLTGTNNFSDQISTTSTDLDRARLAILSVRLLLDFNITQEMARTTTVDMVTSNMRIAYSAPKHREYLWSGYPSEPILAEAAFRAMARLEKPAISIIASAVNCGLVERGNRGELIMRLLLTEAFDTAAKKEYGVGDGLSVSKPVSLFAFIEALLGATKLEEVKNKVPENIPSPTKTFEVAFKDAVVHFTHFVRNEDMSVSNSYGAWAALARGAAMQCAPNQDVIDCIIPVLLNSKDKLCENAMTGLLIQCKNKRSDSAVTIKEEKMNGGRGFFPRTSKDDRPYIGLLMQLGSRPKSDSCVEPRMNPQRAAKKYAQHPRYFIDIKGCSPDQYPIITAEASNSYAALLGSRNMYSEHARHNSASMKSVQRLKPMWTTRREDTYSWLKDPEFEEVIKQDLQIGPD
;
A
#
# COMPACT_ATOMS: atom_id res chain seq x y z
N MET A 1 4.17 -26.14 5.78
CA MET A 1 3.49 -24.97 5.17
C MET A 1 1.96 -25.12 5.03
N PRO A 2 1.36 -25.99 4.18
CA PRO A 2 -0.11 -26.08 4.06
C PRO A 2 -0.84 -26.38 5.39
N LEU A 3 -0.27 -27.24 6.22
CA LEU A 3 -0.78 -27.54 7.56
C LEU A 3 -0.81 -26.31 8.48
N ALA A 4 0.18 -25.41 8.36
CA ALA A 4 0.24 -24.19 9.16
C ALA A 4 -0.90 -23.24 8.78
N VAL A 5 -1.21 -23.11 7.49
CA VAL A 5 -2.34 -22.30 7.01
C VAL A 5 -3.68 -22.87 7.48
N ALA A 6 -3.85 -24.20 7.42
CA ALA A 6 -5.07 -24.85 7.92
C ALA A 6 -5.25 -24.67 9.44
N LYS A 7 -4.16 -24.69 10.22
CA LYS A 7 -4.17 -24.37 11.66
C LYS A 7 -4.48 -22.90 11.92
N ALA A 8 -3.84 -21.99 11.18
CA ALA A 8 -4.11 -20.55 11.25
C ALA A 8 -5.58 -20.22 10.96
N TRP A 9 -6.21 -20.91 9.99
CA TRP A 9 -7.64 -20.75 9.72
C TRP A 9 -8.55 -21.18 10.88
N LYS A 10 -8.07 -22.00 11.81
CA LYS A 10 -8.85 -22.40 12.98
C LYS A 10 -8.59 -21.56 14.22
N GLN A 11 -7.60 -20.65 14.18
CA GLN A 11 -7.37 -19.72 15.28
C GLN A 11 -8.56 -18.78 15.46
N GLU A 12 -8.74 -18.28 16.69
CA GLU A 12 -9.71 -17.24 17.01
C GLU A 12 -9.46 -15.99 16.15
N TYR A 13 -10.54 -15.39 15.65
CA TYR A 13 -10.45 -14.16 14.86
C TYR A 13 -10.19 -12.96 15.77
N ALA A 14 -9.21 -12.14 15.42
CA ALA A 14 -8.86 -10.95 16.18
C ALA A 14 -9.42 -9.67 15.53
N GLY A 15 -10.12 -8.86 16.31
CA GLY A 15 -10.72 -7.59 15.87
C GLY A 15 -12.16 -7.71 15.36
N ALA A 16 -12.73 -6.58 14.96
CA ALA A 16 -14.17 -6.45 14.63
C ALA A 16 -14.43 -6.18 13.14
N SER A 17 -13.48 -6.44 12.24
CA SER A 17 -13.65 -6.12 10.81
C SER A 17 -14.79 -6.87 10.13
N HIS A 18 -15.16 -8.05 10.63
CA HIS A 18 -16.32 -8.81 10.13
C HIS A 18 -17.66 -8.17 10.53
N GLU A 19 -17.74 -7.59 11.73
CA GLU A 19 -18.89 -6.79 12.19
C GLU A 19 -19.01 -5.48 11.41
N LEU A 20 -17.87 -4.78 11.21
CA LEU A 20 -17.82 -3.56 10.40
C LEU A 20 -18.32 -3.82 8.97
N LEU A 21 -17.84 -4.90 8.34
CA LEU A 21 -18.29 -5.29 7.00
C LEU A 21 -19.79 -5.54 6.96
N LEU A 22 -20.36 -6.26 7.94
CA LEU A 22 -21.81 -6.51 7.98
C LEU A 22 -22.60 -5.22 8.14
N ASN A 23 -22.14 -4.30 9.00
CA ASN A 23 -22.77 -3.01 9.19
C ASN A 23 -22.78 -2.19 7.91
N GLU A 24 -21.67 -2.13 7.17
CA GLU A 24 -21.60 -1.45 5.88
C GLU A 24 -22.51 -2.10 4.83
N ILE A 25 -22.55 -3.43 4.76
CA ILE A 25 -23.47 -4.15 3.86
C ILE A 25 -24.94 -3.83 4.18
N ARG A 26 -25.31 -3.78 5.46
CA ARG A 26 -26.66 -3.41 5.91
C ARG A 26 -26.99 -1.96 5.54
N THR A 27 -26.07 -1.03 5.77
CA THR A 27 -26.21 0.38 5.37
C THR A 27 -26.42 0.49 3.86
N MET A 28 -25.54 -0.11 3.05
CA MET A 28 -25.66 -0.11 1.59
C MET A 28 -26.98 -0.73 1.12
N ASN A 29 -27.39 -1.88 1.69
CA ASN A 29 -28.65 -2.52 1.33
C ASN A 29 -29.86 -1.65 1.66
N SER A 30 -29.82 -0.89 2.76
CA SER A 30 -30.89 0.03 3.17
C SER A 30 -30.98 1.25 2.25
N GLU A 31 -29.85 1.83 1.85
CA GLU A 31 -29.80 2.94 0.89
C GLU A 31 -30.27 2.53 -0.51
N CYS A 32 -29.95 1.30 -0.93
CA CYS A 32 -30.46 0.73 -2.17
C CYS A 32 -31.98 0.51 -2.16
N ARG A 33 -32.62 0.43 -0.98
CA ARG A 33 -34.05 0.10 -0.83
C ARG A 33 -34.79 1.06 0.11
N PRO A 34 -35.00 2.32 -0.28
CA PRO A 34 -35.84 3.23 0.50
C PRO A 34 -37.27 2.69 0.57
N LYS A 35 -37.88 2.78 1.75
CA LYS A 35 -39.27 2.33 1.95
C LYS A 35 -40.23 2.96 0.94
N GLY A 36 -40.98 2.11 0.22
CA GLY A 36 -42.05 2.55 -0.68
C GLY A 36 -41.60 3.08 -2.05
N GLN A 37 -40.31 2.92 -2.41
CA GLN A 37 -39.77 3.37 -3.70
C GLN A 37 -39.01 2.24 -4.42
N GLU A 38 -38.94 2.31 -5.76
CA GLU A 38 -38.10 1.42 -6.57
C GLU A 38 -36.62 1.61 -6.21
N PRO A 39 -35.79 0.54 -6.18
CA PRO A 39 -34.37 0.63 -5.84
C PRO A 39 -33.62 1.63 -6.74
N TYR A 40 -33.03 2.68 -6.15
CA TYR A 40 -32.31 3.75 -6.88
C TYR A 40 -30.86 3.40 -7.21
N VAL A 41 -30.27 2.43 -6.52
CA VAL A 41 -28.88 1.98 -6.72
C VAL A 41 -28.88 0.61 -7.40
N TYR A 42 -28.06 0.47 -8.44
CA TYR A 42 -28.20 -0.59 -9.43
C TYR A 42 -27.42 -1.88 -9.10
N ALA A 43 -26.78 -1.99 -7.93
CA ALA A 43 -26.04 -3.20 -7.55
C ALA A 43 -26.09 -3.54 -6.05
N ASN A 44 -26.71 -4.68 -5.74
CA ASN A 44 -26.58 -5.40 -4.47
C ASN A 44 -25.28 -6.24 -4.48
N THR A 45 -24.16 -5.61 -4.83
CA THR A 45 -22.87 -6.29 -4.92
C THR A 45 -21.75 -5.39 -4.43
N LEU A 46 -20.91 -5.93 -3.53
CA LEU A 46 -19.74 -5.26 -2.99
C LEU A 46 -18.46 -6.03 -3.34
N PRO A 47 -17.57 -5.45 -4.16
CA PRO A 47 -16.24 -6.02 -4.36
C PRO A 47 -15.34 -5.68 -3.16
N ILE A 48 -14.74 -6.68 -2.53
CA ILE A 48 -13.65 -6.53 -1.57
C ILE A 48 -12.33 -6.65 -2.32
N ILE A 49 -11.60 -5.53 -2.42
CA ILE A 49 -10.32 -5.46 -3.15
C ILE A 49 -9.20 -5.20 -2.16
N GLN A 50 -8.32 -6.17 -1.99
CA GLN A 50 -7.12 -6.00 -1.18
C GLN A 50 -6.05 -7.02 -1.55
N SER A 51 -4.80 -6.72 -1.21
CA SER A 51 -3.67 -7.61 -1.35
C SER A 51 -3.83 -8.98 -0.67
N SER A 52 -3.00 -9.95 -1.06
CA SER A 52 -2.95 -11.28 -0.44
C SER A 52 -2.52 -11.19 1.04
N GLY A 53 -3.16 -11.99 1.90
CA GLY A 53 -2.76 -12.12 3.32
C GLY A 53 -3.37 -11.13 4.31
N THR A 54 -4.26 -10.23 3.86
CA THR A 54 -4.98 -9.26 4.73
C THR A 54 -6.21 -9.84 5.44
N GLY A 55 -6.51 -11.12 5.23
CA GLY A 55 -7.65 -11.77 5.89
C GLY A 55 -9.02 -11.57 5.21
N LYS A 56 -9.07 -11.22 3.91
CA LYS A 56 -10.33 -11.11 3.12
C LYS A 56 -11.28 -12.29 3.36
N SER A 57 -10.84 -13.49 2.98
CA SER A 57 -11.62 -14.73 3.08
C SER A 57 -12.04 -15.04 4.51
N ARG A 58 -11.15 -14.77 5.48
CA ARG A 58 -11.46 -15.02 6.89
C ARG A 58 -12.47 -14.02 7.45
N THR A 59 -12.41 -12.76 7.02
CA THR A 59 -13.34 -11.71 7.44
C THR A 59 -14.76 -12.03 7.00
N VAL A 60 -14.96 -12.49 5.76
CA VAL A 60 -16.29 -12.89 5.26
C VAL A 60 -16.76 -14.22 5.86
N ASP A 61 -15.85 -15.14 6.18
CA ASP A 61 -16.18 -16.39 6.88
C ASP A 61 -16.63 -16.15 8.33
N GLU A 62 -16.02 -15.20 9.04
CA GLU A 62 -16.49 -14.79 10.36
C GLU A 62 -17.80 -14.00 10.29
N MET A 63 -17.98 -13.15 9.28
CA MET A 63 -19.26 -12.48 9.02
C MET A 63 -20.39 -13.49 8.78
N ALA A 64 -20.11 -14.64 8.15
CA ALA A 64 -21.08 -15.70 7.91
C ALA A 64 -21.64 -16.34 9.20
N LYS A 65 -21.04 -16.07 10.37
CA LYS A 65 -21.56 -16.46 11.69
C LYS A 65 -22.55 -15.44 12.27
N LEU A 66 -22.69 -14.27 11.65
CA LEU A 66 -23.58 -13.19 12.08
C LEU A 66 -24.83 -13.06 11.20
N ILE A 67 -24.76 -13.51 9.95
CA ILE A 67 -25.88 -13.49 9.01
C ILE A 67 -25.88 -14.73 8.11
N PHE A 68 -27.06 -15.25 7.78
CA PHE A 68 -27.20 -16.42 6.92
C PHE A 68 -26.48 -16.19 5.58
N THR A 69 -25.48 -17.03 5.30
CA THR A 69 -24.53 -16.78 4.20
C THR A 69 -24.26 -18.04 3.38
N ILE A 70 -24.28 -17.93 2.05
CA ILE A 70 -23.87 -19.02 1.14
C ILE A 70 -22.50 -18.69 0.51
N PRO A 71 -21.43 -19.41 0.89
CA PRO A 71 -20.06 -19.10 0.50
C PRO A 71 -19.58 -19.87 -0.73
N PHE A 72 -18.92 -19.23 -1.70
CA PHE A 72 -18.28 -19.87 -2.84
C PHE A 72 -16.78 -19.55 -2.88
N CYS A 73 -15.94 -20.51 -3.23
CA CYS A 73 -14.51 -20.33 -3.46
C CYS A 73 -14.15 -20.79 -4.87
N ILE A 74 -14.04 -19.84 -5.80
CA ILE A 74 -13.82 -20.07 -7.24
C ILE A 74 -12.33 -20.06 -7.57
N ARG A 75 -11.50 -20.68 -6.73
CA ARG A 75 -10.07 -20.79 -7.02
C ARG A 75 -9.83 -21.79 -8.14
N GLN A 76 -8.85 -21.53 -9.01
CA GLN A 76 -8.39 -22.53 -9.98
C GLN A 76 -7.70 -23.70 -9.24
N PRO A 77 -8.10 -24.96 -9.49
CA PRO A 77 -7.54 -26.13 -8.80
C PRO A 77 -6.02 -26.32 -8.98
N ASN A 78 -5.46 -25.81 -10.09
CA ASN A 78 -4.06 -25.95 -10.46
C ASN A 78 -3.23 -24.68 -10.24
N ASP A 79 -3.73 -23.71 -9.49
CA ASP A 79 -2.98 -22.49 -9.22
C ASP A 79 -1.75 -22.81 -8.35
N LYS A 80 -0.57 -22.75 -8.96
CA LYS A 80 0.72 -22.99 -8.30
C LYS A 80 1.21 -21.76 -7.51
N SER A 81 0.48 -20.64 -7.53
CA SER A 81 0.90 -19.36 -6.94
C SER A 81 0.57 -19.25 -5.44
N GLY A 82 1.15 -20.14 -4.63
CA GLY A 82 1.20 -19.98 -3.17
C GLY A 82 0.37 -20.99 -2.38
N LEU A 83 0.12 -20.67 -1.10
CA LEU A 83 -0.55 -21.52 -0.11
C LEU A 83 -2.05 -21.23 -0.09
N PRO A 84 -2.87 -21.88 -0.93
CA PRO A 84 -4.21 -21.40 -1.21
C PRO A 84 -5.16 -21.93 -0.13
N TYR A 85 -5.80 -21.02 0.61
CA TYR A 85 -6.86 -21.35 1.56
C TYR A 85 -7.94 -20.24 1.53
N PRO A 86 -9.24 -20.54 1.71
CA PRO A 86 -9.85 -21.88 1.82
C PRO A 86 -9.75 -22.71 0.53
N PRO A 87 -9.95 -24.04 0.58
CA PRO A 87 -9.98 -24.89 -0.62
C PRO A 87 -11.04 -24.45 -1.63
N ALA A 88 -10.85 -24.82 -2.90
CA ALA A 88 -11.81 -24.53 -3.96
C ALA A 88 -13.08 -25.38 -3.81
N ASP A 89 -14.24 -24.81 -4.16
CA ASP A 89 -15.47 -25.59 -4.33
C ASP A 89 -15.48 -26.25 -5.71
N THR A 90 -14.79 -27.38 -5.84
CA THR A 90 -14.46 -28.01 -7.13
C THR A 90 -15.66 -28.16 -8.08
N GLU A 91 -16.82 -28.61 -7.58
CA GLU A 91 -18.04 -28.78 -8.38
C GLU A 91 -18.64 -27.45 -8.85
N VAL A 92 -18.58 -26.42 -8.01
CA VAL A 92 -19.02 -25.07 -8.39
C VAL A 92 -18.06 -24.47 -9.42
N VAL A 93 -16.75 -24.62 -9.19
CA VAL A 93 -15.72 -24.15 -10.12
C VAL A 93 -15.88 -24.81 -11.49
N SER A 94 -16.03 -26.13 -11.54
CA SER A 94 -16.20 -26.88 -12.78
C SER A 94 -17.45 -26.46 -13.55
N PHE A 95 -18.55 -26.19 -12.83
CA PHE A 95 -19.81 -25.75 -13.42
C PHE A 95 -19.75 -24.30 -13.92
N LEU A 96 -19.25 -23.36 -13.10
CA LEU A 96 -19.24 -21.93 -13.42
C LEU A 96 -18.21 -21.58 -14.52
N LEU A 97 -17.09 -22.32 -14.59
CA LEU A 97 -16.03 -22.12 -15.59
C LEU A 97 -16.15 -23.06 -16.79
N LYS A 98 -17.25 -23.79 -16.94
CA LYS A 98 -17.45 -24.70 -18.07
C LYS A 98 -17.33 -23.93 -19.40
N ASN A 99 -16.52 -24.46 -20.32
CA ASN A 99 -16.21 -23.85 -21.62
C ASN A 99 -17.06 -24.45 -22.76
N ASP A 100 -18.32 -24.75 -22.49
CA ASP A 100 -19.29 -25.29 -23.46
C ASP A 100 -20.24 -24.21 -24.04
N ALA A 101 -20.26 -23.02 -23.44
CA ALA A 101 -20.99 -21.86 -23.94
C ALA A 101 -20.05 -20.92 -24.72
N ALA A 102 -20.42 -20.61 -25.97
CA ALA A 102 -19.73 -19.62 -26.79
C ALA A 102 -20.19 -18.18 -26.47
N TYR A 103 -21.44 -18.03 -26.01
CA TYR A 103 -22.08 -16.73 -25.83
C TYR A 103 -22.30 -16.34 -24.37
N TYR A 104 -22.27 -15.04 -24.12
CA TYR A 104 -22.56 -14.40 -22.83
C TYR A 104 -23.94 -14.77 -22.29
N GLU A 105 -24.95 -14.77 -23.16
CA GLU A 105 -26.35 -15.05 -22.81
C GLU A 105 -26.54 -16.47 -22.26
N ASP A 106 -25.83 -17.46 -22.83
CA ASP A 106 -25.87 -18.85 -22.38
C ASP A 106 -25.26 -19.00 -20.97
N VAL A 107 -24.18 -18.26 -20.69
CA VAL A 107 -23.56 -18.24 -19.35
C VAL A 107 -24.47 -17.54 -18.33
N LEU A 108 -25.10 -16.43 -18.71
CA LEU A 108 -26.07 -15.73 -17.86
C LEU A 108 -27.24 -16.64 -17.48
N LEU A 109 -27.81 -17.35 -18.47
CA LEU A 109 -28.89 -18.29 -18.22
C LEU A 109 -28.47 -19.43 -17.29
N ARG A 110 -27.29 -20.01 -17.53
CA ARG A 110 -26.68 -21.04 -16.67
C ARG A 110 -26.58 -20.59 -15.22
N TYR A 111 -26.20 -19.34 -14.97
CA TYR A 111 -26.06 -18.83 -13.61
C TYR A 111 -27.40 -18.61 -12.91
N LEU A 112 -28.44 -18.19 -13.65
CA LEU A 112 -29.80 -18.09 -13.09
C LEU A 112 -30.37 -19.47 -12.72
N ILE A 113 -30.16 -20.47 -13.58
CA ILE A 113 -30.53 -21.88 -13.30
C ILE A 113 -29.78 -22.38 -12.06
N PHE A 114 -28.48 -22.09 -11.96
CA PHE A 114 -27.69 -22.43 -10.78
C PHE A 114 -28.26 -21.84 -9.49
N PHE A 115 -28.59 -20.54 -9.48
CA PHE A 115 -29.17 -19.90 -8.30
C PHE A 115 -30.55 -20.47 -7.94
N GLU A 116 -31.39 -20.80 -8.92
CA GLU A 116 -32.69 -21.42 -8.65
C GLU A 116 -32.52 -22.75 -7.91
N HIS A 117 -31.72 -23.67 -8.45
CA HIS A 117 -31.49 -24.97 -7.84
C HIS A 117 -30.73 -24.88 -6.52
N LEU A 118 -29.82 -23.91 -6.38
CA LEU A 118 -29.16 -23.61 -5.12
C LEU A 118 -30.18 -23.21 -4.04
N PHE A 119 -31.03 -22.22 -4.31
CA PHE A 119 -32.00 -21.75 -3.33
C PHE A 119 -32.99 -22.85 -2.93
N SER A 120 -33.48 -23.62 -3.91
CA SER A 120 -34.34 -24.77 -3.67
C SER A 120 -33.65 -25.81 -2.76
N ARG A 121 -32.40 -26.18 -3.05
CA ARG A 121 -31.69 -27.19 -2.24
C ARG A 121 -31.35 -26.69 -0.84
N VAL A 122 -30.97 -25.42 -0.70
CA VAL A 122 -30.71 -24.81 0.60
C VAL A 122 -31.97 -24.81 1.46
N GLU A 123 -33.13 -24.48 0.88
CA GLU A 123 -34.42 -24.51 1.59
C GLU A 123 -34.74 -25.92 2.10
N GLU A 124 -34.58 -26.95 1.26
CA GLU A 124 -34.76 -28.35 1.67
C GLU A 124 -33.84 -28.76 2.81
N VAL A 125 -32.54 -28.43 2.72
CA VAL A 125 -31.57 -28.74 3.77
C VAL A 125 -31.94 -28.02 5.07
N MET A 126 -32.39 -26.76 5.00
CA MET A 126 -32.84 -26.05 6.19
C MET A 126 -34.09 -26.68 6.82
N LYS A 127 -35.01 -27.24 6.01
CA LYS A 127 -36.14 -28.03 6.50
C LYS A 127 -35.72 -29.35 7.15
N GLU A 128 -34.65 -29.97 6.66
CA GLU A 128 -34.07 -31.19 7.23
C GLU A 128 -33.34 -30.92 8.56
N LEU A 129 -32.63 -29.79 8.65
CA LEU A 129 -31.84 -29.39 9.83
C LEU A 129 -32.71 -28.84 10.96
N THR A 130 -33.76 -28.09 10.62
CA THR A 130 -34.49 -27.28 11.60
C THR A 130 -35.68 -28.03 12.18
N LYS A 131 -35.75 -28.11 13.51
CA LYS A 131 -36.87 -28.72 14.25
C LYS A 131 -37.68 -27.69 15.06
N ASP A 132 -37.03 -26.64 15.53
CA ASP A 132 -37.58 -25.57 16.36
C ASP A 132 -37.10 -24.20 15.84
N GLN A 133 -37.65 -23.10 16.37
CA GLN A 133 -37.17 -21.74 16.06
C GLN A 133 -35.81 -21.46 16.74
N TYR A 134 -34.96 -20.70 16.06
CA TYR A 134 -33.67 -20.21 16.58
C TYR A 134 -33.87 -18.97 17.44
N THR A 135 -32.90 -18.60 18.29
CA THR A 135 -33.08 -17.44 19.19
C THR A 135 -33.09 -16.10 18.46
N ASP A 136 -32.24 -15.99 17.44
CA ASP A 136 -32.03 -14.79 16.63
C ASP A 136 -31.36 -15.16 15.29
N GLU A 137 -31.09 -14.15 14.46
CA GLU A 137 -30.41 -14.31 13.17
C GLU A 137 -28.98 -14.86 13.28
N CYS A 138 -28.25 -14.54 14.35
CA CYS A 138 -26.87 -14.99 14.55
C CYS A 138 -26.85 -16.47 14.93
N ASP A 139 -27.79 -16.92 15.73
CA ASP A 139 -27.95 -18.34 16.08
C ASP A 139 -28.25 -19.19 14.82
N LEU A 140 -29.22 -18.75 14.01
CA LEU A 140 -29.50 -19.37 12.70
C LEU A 140 -28.25 -19.39 11.79
N ALA A 141 -27.54 -18.26 11.70
CA ALA A 141 -26.33 -18.14 10.88
C ALA A 141 -25.21 -19.10 11.35
N ARG A 142 -24.99 -19.24 12.67
CA ARG A 142 -23.99 -20.17 13.23
C ARG A 142 -24.33 -21.63 12.96
N VAL A 143 -25.60 -22.03 13.10
CA VAL A 143 -26.03 -23.40 12.81
C VAL A 143 -25.82 -23.74 11.33
N TRP A 144 -26.19 -22.82 10.44
CA TRP A 144 -25.94 -22.97 9.01
C TRP A 144 -24.45 -23.00 8.67
N TRP A 145 -23.66 -22.10 9.26
CA TRP A 145 -22.21 -22.07 9.07
C TRP A 145 -21.55 -23.38 9.54
N ASP A 146 -21.93 -23.90 10.72
CA ASP A 146 -21.43 -25.16 11.26
C ASP A 146 -21.77 -26.34 10.32
N TYR A 147 -23.00 -26.41 9.80
CA TYR A 147 -23.39 -27.39 8.79
C TYR A 147 -22.47 -27.35 7.57
N LEU A 148 -22.18 -26.16 7.05
CA LEU A 148 -21.33 -25.98 5.87
C LEU A 148 -19.87 -26.37 6.13
N THR A 149 -19.35 -26.31 7.36
CA THR A 149 -17.96 -26.73 7.64
C THR A 149 -17.69 -28.19 7.24
N THR A 150 -18.71 -29.05 7.28
CA THR A 150 -18.61 -30.47 6.96
C THR A 150 -19.35 -30.84 5.66
N ASN A 151 -20.48 -30.19 5.37
CA ASN A 151 -21.39 -30.62 4.29
C ASN A 151 -21.40 -29.70 3.06
N ARG A 152 -20.53 -28.68 2.99
CA ARG A 152 -20.48 -27.74 1.86
C ARG A 152 -20.23 -28.42 0.52
N ALA A 153 -19.30 -29.38 0.46
CA ALA A 153 -18.98 -30.09 -0.78
C ALA A 153 -20.17 -30.93 -1.28
N SER A 154 -20.81 -31.71 -0.39
CA SER A 154 -21.97 -32.55 -0.74
C SER A 154 -23.21 -31.73 -1.09
N LEU A 155 -23.41 -30.59 -0.42
CA LEU A 155 -24.45 -29.62 -0.78
C LEU A 155 -24.28 -29.18 -2.24
N TYR A 156 -23.10 -28.67 -2.61
CA TYR A 156 -22.85 -28.17 -3.96
C TYR A 156 -22.90 -29.26 -5.02
N GLU A 157 -22.35 -30.44 -4.73
CA GLU A 157 -22.49 -31.59 -5.63
C GLU A 157 -23.98 -31.93 -5.88
N SER A 158 -24.81 -31.90 -4.83
CA SER A 158 -26.25 -32.17 -4.96
C SER A 158 -27.00 -31.12 -5.79
N VAL A 159 -26.59 -29.84 -5.71
CA VAL A 159 -27.14 -28.75 -6.54
C VAL A 159 -26.78 -29.00 -8.01
N ILE A 160 -25.50 -29.23 -8.30
CA ILE A 160 -25.03 -29.39 -9.68
C ILE A 160 -25.63 -30.65 -10.33
N LYS A 161 -25.77 -31.75 -9.59
CA LYS A 161 -26.39 -33.00 -10.09
C LYS A 161 -27.86 -32.83 -10.52
N ARG A 162 -28.60 -31.86 -9.97
CA ARG A 162 -29.98 -31.57 -10.37
C ARG A 162 -30.06 -30.87 -11.73
N ILE A 163 -28.99 -30.21 -12.15
CA ILE A 163 -28.93 -29.45 -13.40
C ILE A 163 -28.53 -30.42 -14.53
N THR A 164 -29.52 -31.13 -15.08
CA THR A 164 -29.29 -32.14 -16.13
C THR A 164 -29.31 -31.54 -17.54
N TYR A 165 -29.97 -30.40 -17.73
CA TYR A 165 -30.14 -29.74 -19.01
C TYR A 165 -30.14 -28.22 -18.86
N ILE A 166 -29.47 -27.53 -19.77
CA ILE A 166 -29.48 -26.07 -19.89
C ILE A 166 -29.92 -25.75 -21.32
N PRO A 167 -31.06 -25.07 -21.53
CA PRO A 167 -31.50 -24.70 -22.86
C PRO A 167 -30.60 -23.61 -23.46
N HIS A 168 -30.68 -23.44 -24.78
CA HIS A 168 -30.06 -22.29 -25.44
C HIS A 168 -30.72 -20.99 -24.98
N ALA A 169 -29.90 -19.99 -24.70
CA ALA A 169 -30.40 -18.74 -24.19
C ALA A 169 -31.15 -17.94 -25.26
N THR A 170 -32.37 -17.55 -24.93
CA THR A 170 -33.15 -16.51 -25.63
C THR A 170 -33.53 -15.42 -24.63
N ALA A 171 -33.87 -14.23 -25.13
CA ALA A 171 -34.28 -13.13 -24.23
C ALA A 171 -35.47 -13.51 -23.33
N ASP A 172 -36.42 -14.29 -23.85
CA ASP A 172 -37.60 -14.74 -23.10
C ASP A 172 -37.26 -15.85 -22.11
N GLU A 173 -36.35 -16.75 -22.48
CA GLU A 173 -35.83 -17.80 -21.59
C GLU A 173 -35.14 -17.18 -20.37
N ILE A 174 -34.24 -16.22 -20.59
CA ILE A 174 -33.53 -15.54 -19.49
C ILE A 174 -34.52 -14.76 -18.60
N LYS A 175 -35.54 -14.12 -19.18
CA LYS A 175 -36.58 -13.42 -18.39
C LYS A 175 -37.43 -14.40 -17.57
N ARG A 176 -37.85 -15.51 -18.17
CA ARG A 176 -38.62 -16.56 -17.47
C ARG A 176 -37.79 -17.12 -16.32
N GLN A 177 -36.58 -17.57 -16.63
CA GLN A 177 -35.65 -18.14 -15.66
C GLN A 177 -35.36 -17.16 -14.51
N ALA A 178 -35.15 -15.87 -14.79
CA ALA A 178 -34.96 -14.87 -13.73
C ALA A 178 -36.16 -14.76 -12.78
N ARG A 179 -37.40 -14.84 -13.29
CA ARG A 179 -38.60 -14.83 -12.44
C ARG A 179 -38.68 -16.08 -11.58
N ASP A 180 -38.38 -17.25 -12.16
CA ASP A 180 -38.41 -18.53 -11.46
C ASP A 180 -37.35 -18.55 -10.35
N THR A 181 -36.12 -18.08 -10.64
CA THR A 181 -35.06 -17.91 -9.64
C THR A 181 -35.47 -16.95 -8.51
N VAL A 182 -36.14 -15.82 -8.83
CA VAL A 182 -36.66 -14.89 -7.80
C VAL A 182 -37.77 -15.53 -6.97
N ALA A 183 -38.68 -16.30 -7.57
CA ALA A 183 -39.73 -17.00 -6.82
C ALA A 183 -39.12 -18.00 -5.83
N THR A 184 -38.17 -18.83 -6.28
CA THR A 184 -37.49 -19.80 -5.42
C THR A 184 -36.64 -19.12 -4.34
N GLY A 185 -35.94 -18.03 -4.67
CA GLY A 185 -35.20 -17.25 -3.68
C GLY A 185 -36.11 -16.59 -2.64
N THR A 186 -37.30 -16.14 -3.05
CA THR A 186 -38.31 -15.56 -2.14
C THR A 186 -38.83 -16.63 -1.19
N SER A 187 -39.15 -17.83 -1.69
CA SER A 187 -39.54 -18.99 -0.88
C SER A 187 -38.51 -19.31 0.21
N LEU A 188 -37.23 -19.38 -0.16
CA LEU A 188 -36.14 -19.60 0.80
C LEU A 188 -36.10 -18.50 1.87
N ILE A 189 -36.09 -17.22 1.46
CA ILE A 189 -36.00 -16.08 2.39
C ILE A 189 -37.21 -16.05 3.34
N ASP A 190 -38.41 -16.27 2.82
CA ASP A 190 -39.62 -16.32 3.63
C ASP A 190 -39.56 -17.47 4.63
N TYR A 191 -39.07 -18.64 4.21
CA TYR A 191 -38.84 -19.76 5.12
C TYR A 191 -37.82 -19.39 6.22
N LEU A 192 -36.67 -18.81 5.89
CA LEU A 192 -35.67 -18.38 6.88
C LEU A 192 -36.27 -17.39 7.90
N LYS A 193 -37.13 -16.47 7.45
CA LYS A 193 -37.86 -15.54 8.33
C LYS A 193 -38.82 -16.22 9.31
N THR A 194 -39.33 -17.41 8.99
CA THR A 194 -40.16 -18.18 9.93
C THR A 194 -39.36 -18.84 11.03
N LEU A 195 -38.04 -19.01 10.83
CA LEU A 195 -37.15 -19.70 11.76
C LEU A 195 -36.58 -18.79 12.85
N THR A 196 -36.66 -17.47 12.69
CA THR A 196 -36.18 -16.50 13.67
C THR A 196 -37.34 -15.66 14.23
N PRO A 197 -37.42 -15.46 15.56
CA PRO A 197 -38.35 -14.52 16.18
C PRO A 197 -38.05 -13.12 15.66
N ARG A 198 -39.07 -12.38 15.18
CA ARG A 198 -38.93 -10.94 14.95
C ARG A 198 -38.79 -10.23 16.31
N GLN A 199 -37.58 -10.12 16.86
CA GLN A 199 -37.34 -9.23 17.98
C GLN A 199 -37.39 -7.78 17.47
N THR A 200 -38.51 -7.11 17.65
CA THR A 200 -38.59 -5.64 17.63
C THR A 200 -38.02 -5.11 18.95
N LEU A 201 -36.70 -5.10 19.07
CA LEU A 201 -36.01 -4.29 20.07
C LEU A 201 -35.67 -2.97 19.38
N ASP A 202 -36.26 -1.90 19.90
CA ASP A 202 -36.33 -0.55 19.36
C ASP A 202 -37.36 -0.36 18.24
N GLY A 203 -38.42 0.40 18.57
CA GLY A 203 -39.48 0.84 17.65
C GLY A 203 -39.01 1.76 16.51
N ASN A 204 -37.79 1.57 16.01
CA ASN A 204 -37.37 2.03 14.71
C ASN A 204 -37.83 1.03 13.67
N ASP A 205 -39.04 1.28 13.15
CA ASP A 205 -39.59 0.65 11.97
C ASP A 205 -38.68 0.80 10.72
N GLY A 206 -37.52 1.46 10.80
CA GLY A 206 -36.74 1.98 9.67
C GLY A 206 -35.70 1.08 9.00
N GLN A 207 -35.38 -0.12 9.52
CA GLN A 207 -34.29 -0.94 8.93
C GLN A 207 -34.87 -2.00 7.96
N THR A 208 -34.71 -1.79 6.65
CA THR A 208 -35.01 -2.81 5.64
C THR A 208 -34.12 -4.04 5.84
N SER A 209 -34.73 -5.21 6.07
CA SER A 209 -34.02 -6.42 6.50
C SER A 209 -33.17 -7.03 5.38
N LEU A 210 -31.86 -7.07 5.58
CA LEU A 210 -30.97 -7.95 4.82
C LEU A 210 -31.12 -9.36 5.42
N ASP A 211 -31.51 -10.34 4.61
CA ASP A 211 -31.81 -11.69 5.12
C ASP A 211 -30.79 -12.74 4.66
N LEU A 212 -30.12 -12.51 3.52
CA LEU A 212 -29.21 -13.47 2.90
C LEU A 212 -27.98 -12.77 2.33
N VAL A 213 -26.80 -13.32 2.61
CA VAL A 213 -25.56 -12.94 1.92
C VAL A 213 -25.05 -14.08 1.06
N VAL A 214 -24.55 -13.78 -0.12
CA VAL A 214 -23.76 -14.73 -0.91
C VAL A 214 -22.39 -14.12 -1.14
N TYR A 215 -21.31 -14.92 -1.03
CA TYR A 215 -20.00 -14.41 -1.37
C TYR A 215 -19.23 -15.33 -2.32
N PHE A 216 -18.41 -14.72 -3.17
CA PHE A 216 -17.57 -15.39 -4.15
C PHE A 216 -16.12 -15.03 -3.87
N ASP A 217 -15.39 -15.95 -3.23
CA ASP A 217 -13.95 -15.86 -3.04
C ASP A 217 -13.20 -16.25 -4.32
N GLU A 218 -12.07 -15.59 -4.56
CA GLU A 218 -11.28 -15.70 -5.79
C GLU A 218 -12.10 -15.43 -7.07
N ALA A 219 -13.03 -14.47 -7.01
CA ALA A 219 -13.98 -14.18 -8.09
C ALA A 219 -13.30 -13.72 -9.39
N GLN A 220 -12.07 -13.21 -9.33
CA GLN A 220 -11.29 -12.84 -10.51
C GLN A 220 -11.03 -14.01 -11.47
N THR A 221 -11.17 -15.25 -11.01
CA THR A 221 -11.10 -16.42 -11.89
C THR A 221 -12.17 -16.36 -12.99
N LEU A 222 -13.35 -15.81 -12.69
CA LEU A 222 -14.44 -15.61 -13.66
C LEU A 222 -14.12 -14.51 -14.69
N ALA A 223 -13.22 -13.59 -14.37
CA ALA A 223 -12.84 -12.48 -15.26
C ALA A 223 -11.81 -12.87 -16.32
N LYS A 224 -11.16 -14.05 -16.20
CA LYS A 224 -10.05 -14.48 -17.07
C LYS A 224 -10.44 -14.82 -18.51
N SER A 225 -11.73 -15.09 -18.76
CA SER A 225 -12.22 -15.59 -20.05
C SER A 225 -13.27 -14.65 -20.63
N MET A 226 -13.06 -14.24 -21.87
CA MET A 226 -13.95 -13.37 -22.64
C MET A 226 -14.92 -14.20 -23.49
N LEU A 227 -16.17 -13.76 -23.58
CA LEU A 227 -17.28 -14.39 -24.29
C LEU A 227 -17.76 -13.49 -25.44
N GLN A 228 -18.29 -14.12 -26.49
CA GLN A 228 -19.01 -13.42 -27.56
C GLN A 228 -20.43 -13.06 -27.10
N THR A 229 -21.07 -12.09 -27.76
CA THR A 229 -22.48 -11.72 -27.55
C THR A 229 -23.31 -12.15 -28.74
N GLN A 230 -24.54 -12.64 -28.53
CA GLN A 230 -25.39 -13.12 -29.62
C GLN A 230 -25.83 -12.03 -30.62
N GLU A 231 -25.85 -10.75 -30.22
CA GLU A 231 -26.21 -9.62 -31.08
C GLU A 231 -24.96 -9.01 -31.75
N GLU A 232 -24.60 -9.47 -32.95
CA GLU A 232 -23.53 -8.89 -33.80
C GLU A 232 -24.04 -7.83 -34.80
N SER A 233 -25.25 -7.28 -34.63
CA SER A 233 -25.85 -6.46 -35.71
C SER A 233 -26.67 -5.28 -35.20
N ALA A 234 -26.12 -4.06 -35.35
CA ALA A 234 -26.81 -2.78 -35.70
C ALA A 234 -26.29 -1.50 -35.01
N ALA A 235 -25.01 -1.40 -34.62
CA ALA A 235 -24.41 -0.10 -34.30
C ALA A 235 -23.08 0.07 -35.04
N GLN A 236 -23.01 1.07 -35.93
CA GLN A 236 -21.80 1.51 -36.65
C GLN A 236 -20.80 2.28 -35.75
N ASP A 237 -20.88 2.11 -34.42
CA ASP A 237 -19.97 2.75 -33.48
C ASP A 237 -19.05 1.71 -32.84
N ASP A 238 -17.75 1.87 -33.09
CA ASP A 238 -16.62 1.03 -32.67
C ASP A 238 -16.44 0.93 -31.13
N THR A 239 -17.39 1.47 -30.36
CA THR A 239 -17.34 1.59 -28.89
C THR A 239 -18.32 0.68 -28.14
N GLN A 240 -19.27 0.02 -28.82
CA GLN A 240 -20.28 -0.85 -28.17
C GLN A 240 -19.92 -2.35 -28.13
N ASN A 241 -18.90 -2.79 -28.84
CA ASN A 241 -18.61 -4.21 -29.05
C ASN A 241 -17.54 -4.76 -28.08
N ARG A 242 -17.66 -4.47 -26.77
CA ARG A 242 -16.71 -4.99 -25.77
C ARG A 242 -17.07 -6.43 -25.40
N PRO A 243 -16.14 -7.40 -25.54
CA PRO A 243 -16.36 -8.77 -25.08
C PRO A 243 -16.63 -8.80 -23.57
N ARG A 244 -17.59 -9.63 -23.14
CA ARG A 244 -18.01 -9.75 -21.73
C ARG A 244 -17.41 -10.99 -21.09
N SER A 245 -17.09 -10.92 -19.82
CA SER A 245 -16.54 -12.04 -19.05
C SER A 245 -17.64 -12.88 -18.38
N ARG A 246 -17.26 -14.03 -17.83
CA ARG A 246 -18.13 -14.79 -16.93
C ARG A 246 -18.46 -14.01 -15.65
N TYR A 247 -17.55 -13.15 -15.20
CA TYR A 247 -17.82 -12.25 -14.07
C TYR A 247 -18.96 -11.27 -14.39
N ASP A 248 -19.01 -10.73 -15.60
CA ASP A 248 -20.11 -9.87 -16.05
C ASP A 248 -21.45 -10.62 -16.12
N ALA A 249 -21.42 -11.91 -16.44
CA ALA A 249 -22.61 -12.76 -16.42
C ALA A 249 -23.09 -12.99 -14.97
N LEU A 250 -22.17 -13.18 -14.03
CA LEU A 250 -22.48 -13.30 -12.60
C LEU A 250 -23.13 -12.01 -12.07
N LEU A 251 -22.53 -10.84 -12.33
CA LEU A 251 -23.11 -9.56 -11.91
C LEU A 251 -24.50 -9.33 -12.52
N SER A 252 -24.69 -9.70 -13.78
CA SER A 252 -25.99 -9.61 -14.46
C SER A 252 -27.04 -10.56 -13.88
N ALA A 253 -26.65 -11.79 -13.52
CA ALA A 253 -27.53 -12.73 -12.83
C ALA A 253 -27.95 -12.18 -11.45
N LEU A 254 -27.00 -11.68 -10.66
CA LEU A 254 -27.25 -11.04 -9.36
C LEU A 254 -28.17 -9.83 -9.47
N ASN A 255 -27.96 -8.98 -10.49
CA ASN A 255 -28.83 -7.83 -10.77
C ASN A 255 -30.25 -8.24 -11.16
N ARG A 256 -30.44 -9.38 -11.82
CA ARG A 256 -31.78 -9.91 -12.17
C ARG A 256 -32.54 -10.45 -10.96
N ILE A 257 -31.83 -10.87 -9.91
CA ILE A 257 -32.43 -11.34 -8.66
C ILE A 257 -32.42 -10.28 -7.54
N ARG A 258 -32.16 -9.01 -7.89
CA ARG A 258 -32.04 -7.89 -6.94
C ARG A 258 -33.28 -7.59 -6.10
N HIS A 259 -34.44 -8.18 -6.41
CA HIS A 259 -35.66 -8.01 -5.62
C HIS A 259 -35.61 -8.83 -4.31
N LEU A 260 -34.85 -9.93 -4.28
CA LEU A 260 -34.58 -10.71 -3.07
C LEU A 260 -33.81 -9.87 -2.06
N THR A 261 -34.07 -9.95 -0.76
CA THR A 261 -33.27 -9.33 0.33
C THR A 261 -31.90 -10.01 0.51
N LEU A 262 -31.23 -10.19 -0.62
CA LEU A 262 -29.93 -10.80 -0.83
C LEU A 262 -28.90 -9.73 -1.16
N PHE A 263 -27.71 -9.85 -0.59
CA PHE A 263 -26.55 -9.03 -0.93
C PHE A 263 -25.36 -9.91 -1.32
N ALA A 264 -24.67 -9.55 -2.40
CA ALA A 264 -23.53 -10.31 -2.90
C ALA A 264 -22.20 -9.65 -2.55
N VAL A 265 -21.19 -10.44 -2.20
CA VAL A 265 -19.83 -9.98 -1.95
C VAL A 265 -18.86 -10.72 -2.86
N THR A 266 -17.97 -10.02 -3.56
CA THR A 266 -16.95 -10.65 -4.39
C THR A 266 -15.57 -10.33 -3.84
N LEU A 267 -14.75 -11.35 -3.55
CA LEU A 267 -13.40 -11.14 -3.03
C LEU A 267 -12.41 -11.34 -4.16
N SER A 268 -11.47 -10.42 -4.26
CA SER A 268 -10.44 -10.48 -5.29
C SER A 268 -9.14 -9.85 -4.83
N THR A 269 -8.02 -10.39 -5.31
CA THR A 269 -6.74 -9.68 -5.34
C THR A 269 -6.59 -8.88 -6.62
N ASN A 270 -7.26 -9.27 -7.70
CA ASN A 270 -7.25 -8.59 -8.98
C ASN A 270 -8.13 -7.34 -8.91
N SER A 271 -7.49 -6.18 -8.90
CA SER A 271 -8.13 -4.88 -8.94
C SER A 271 -8.62 -4.51 -10.34
N SER A 272 -8.38 -5.28 -11.41
CA SER A 272 -9.10 -5.12 -12.70
C SER A 272 -10.61 -5.35 -12.59
N LEU A 273 -11.10 -5.90 -11.46
CA LEU A 273 -12.54 -5.81 -11.12
C LEU A 273 -13.02 -4.36 -10.94
N HIS A 274 -12.11 -3.41 -10.71
CA HIS A 274 -12.35 -1.97 -10.74
C HIS A 274 -12.60 -1.46 -12.17
N GLU A 275 -11.97 -2.04 -13.20
CA GLU A 275 -12.29 -1.75 -14.62
C GLU A 275 -13.66 -2.31 -15.01
N LEU A 276 -14.12 -3.36 -14.32
CA LEU A 276 -15.47 -3.91 -14.46
C LEU A 276 -16.49 -3.13 -13.61
N ALA A 277 -16.02 -2.35 -12.62
CA ALA A 277 -16.79 -1.37 -11.87
C ALA A 277 -16.66 0.06 -12.44
N ALA A 278 -16.10 0.21 -13.66
CA ALA A 278 -15.65 1.48 -14.21
C ALA A 278 -16.78 2.49 -14.44
N SER A 279 -16.42 3.75 -14.18
CA SER A 279 -17.06 5.05 -14.49
C SER A 279 -18.19 5.06 -15.54
N LEU A 280 -19.18 5.94 -15.31
CA LEU A 280 -20.27 6.34 -16.23
C LEU A 280 -19.84 6.53 -17.70
N ALA A 281 -18.57 6.87 -17.96
CA ALA A 281 -18.04 7.04 -19.32
C ALA A 281 -17.80 5.72 -20.08
N MET A 282 -17.70 4.58 -19.38
CA MET A 282 -17.32 3.27 -19.94
C MET A 282 -18.50 2.30 -20.09
N HIS A 283 -19.69 2.65 -19.60
CA HIS A 283 -20.90 1.84 -19.76
C HIS A 283 -21.75 2.33 -20.94
N ALA A 284 -21.55 1.72 -22.10
CA ALA A 284 -22.27 2.02 -23.35
C ALA A 284 -23.73 1.52 -23.41
N SER A 285 -24.44 1.44 -22.28
CA SER A 285 -25.90 1.26 -22.33
C SER A 285 -26.54 2.63 -22.49
N MET A 286 -27.25 2.84 -23.60
CA MET A 286 -28.01 4.07 -23.89
C MET A 286 -29.06 4.41 -22.81
N ARG A 287 -29.32 3.52 -21.84
CA ARG A 287 -30.17 3.76 -20.66
C ARG A 287 -29.44 4.40 -19.47
N LEU A 288 -28.10 4.36 -19.43
CA LEU A 288 -27.29 4.92 -18.34
C LEU A 288 -26.99 6.42 -18.52
N HIS A 289 -27.13 6.96 -19.75
CA HIS A 289 -26.90 8.38 -20.02
C HIS A 289 -28.06 9.31 -19.65
N GLN A 290 -29.26 8.78 -19.36
CA GLN A 290 -30.44 9.60 -19.03
C GLN A 290 -30.78 9.66 -17.54
N VAL A 291 -30.03 8.96 -16.68
CA VAL A 291 -30.34 8.84 -15.26
C VAL A 291 -29.08 9.25 -14.48
N GLU A 292 -29.15 10.41 -13.83
CA GLU A 292 -28.10 11.12 -13.08
C GLU A 292 -27.61 10.36 -11.80
N TYR A 293 -27.40 9.04 -11.87
CA TYR A 293 -27.19 8.18 -10.69
C TYR A 293 -25.92 7.32 -10.77
N ASN A 294 -25.07 7.48 -9.75
CA ASN A 294 -23.85 6.70 -9.50
C ASN A 294 -24.22 5.29 -9.01
N SER A 295 -24.21 4.30 -9.89
CA SER A 295 -25.06 3.10 -9.74
C SER A 295 -24.39 1.83 -9.16
N LEU A 296 -23.13 1.89 -8.74
CA LEU A 296 -22.36 0.76 -8.22
C LEU A 296 -21.86 1.08 -6.79
N GLN A 297 -21.42 0.09 -5.99
CA GLN A 297 -20.81 0.31 -4.66
C GLN A 297 -19.30 0.43 -4.72
N ALA A 298 -18.69 1.35 -3.94
CA ALA A 298 -17.23 1.51 -3.96
C ALA A 298 -16.57 0.24 -3.39
N PRO A 299 -15.42 -0.21 -3.92
CA PRO A 299 -14.76 -1.39 -3.38
C PRO A 299 -14.42 -1.24 -1.90
N TYR A 300 -14.69 -2.29 -1.13
CA TYR A 300 -14.35 -2.36 0.29
C TYR A 300 -12.87 -2.68 0.45
N THR A 301 -12.18 -1.90 1.26
CA THR A 301 -10.72 -1.98 1.49
C THR A 301 -10.33 -2.10 2.97
N GLU A 302 -11.31 -1.92 3.87
CA GLU A 302 -11.18 -1.73 5.32
C GLU A 302 -10.96 -3.06 6.05
N LEU A 303 -9.80 -3.67 5.80
CA LEU A 303 -9.42 -4.97 6.34
C LEU A 303 -8.37 -4.86 7.47
N PRO A 304 -8.28 -5.88 8.34
CA PRO A 304 -7.39 -5.84 9.49
C PRO A 304 -5.89 -5.64 9.15
N PHE A 305 -5.21 -4.83 9.95
CA PHE A 305 -3.77 -4.55 9.87
C PHE A 305 -3.21 -4.34 11.29
N ASP A 306 -1.97 -4.77 11.56
CA ASP A 306 -1.36 -4.77 12.91
C ASP A 306 -2.26 -5.38 14.00
N CYS A 307 -2.82 -6.56 13.71
CA CYS A 307 -3.78 -7.21 14.60
C CYS A 307 -3.16 -7.60 15.95
N LEU A 308 -3.77 -7.16 17.05
CA LEU A 308 -3.39 -7.55 18.39
C LEU A 308 -3.97 -8.94 18.72
N LEU A 309 -3.23 -9.99 18.35
CA LEU A 309 -3.56 -11.36 18.73
C LEU A 309 -3.67 -11.43 20.28
N ASN A 310 -4.85 -11.77 20.79
CA ASN A 310 -5.23 -11.79 22.22
C ASN A 310 -5.40 -10.41 22.90
N GLY A 311 -5.55 -9.32 22.14
CA GLY A 311 -5.83 -7.98 22.68
C GLY A 311 -4.68 -7.34 23.47
N LYS A 312 -3.48 -7.93 23.43
CA LYS A 312 -2.29 -7.42 24.14
C LYS A 312 -1.46 -6.54 23.24
N HIS A 313 -0.88 -5.48 23.82
CA HIS A 313 0.07 -4.62 23.12
C HIS A 313 1.28 -5.42 22.63
N LEU A 314 1.83 -5.01 21.48
CA LEU A 314 2.98 -5.71 20.88
C LEU A 314 4.27 -5.52 21.68
N ILE A 315 4.45 -4.33 22.26
CA ILE A 315 5.61 -3.92 23.05
C ILE A 315 5.18 -2.91 24.12
N GLU A 316 5.85 -2.96 25.28
CA GLU A 316 5.76 -1.96 26.34
C GLU A 316 7.14 -1.34 26.59
N ALA A 317 7.15 -0.09 27.09
CA ALA A 317 8.39 0.63 27.37
C ALA A 317 9.28 -0.14 28.34
N GLY A 318 10.54 -0.35 27.97
CA GLY A 318 11.52 -1.01 28.82
C GLY A 318 11.32 -2.52 28.98
N GLN A 319 10.57 -3.18 28.10
CA GLN A 319 10.43 -4.65 28.12
C GLN A 319 11.40 -5.35 27.16
N CYS A 320 11.54 -4.84 25.94
CA CYS A 320 12.34 -5.47 24.88
C CYS A 320 13.64 -4.71 24.61
N THR A 321 14.68 -5.43 24.21
CA THR A 321 15.90 -4.85 23.61
C THR A 321 15.73 -4.69 22.11
N LEU A 322 16.61 -3.93 21.46
CA LEU A 322 16.62 -3.82 19.99
C LEU A 322 16.86 -5.18 19.31
N LYS A 323 17.63 -6.07 19.93
CA LYS A 323 17.88 -7.42 19.40
C LYS A 323 16.59 -8.26 19.36
N ASP A 324 15.70 -8.08 20.33
CA ASP A 324 14.42 -8.78 20.40
C ASP A 324 13.49 -8.30 19.28
N THR A 325 13.48 -6.98 19.00
CA THR A 325 12.65 -6.41 17.94
C THR A 325 13.14 -6.72 16.53
N CYS A 326 14.38 -7.21 16.38
CA CYS A 326 14.90 -7.72 15.10
C CYS A 326 14.62 -9.23 14.89
N GLN A 327 13.97 -9.93 15.81
CA GLN A 327 13.64 -11.36 15.63
C GLN A 327 12.42 -11.55 14.72
N VAL A 328 12.42 -12.61 13.89
CA VAL A 328 11.27 -12.98 13.01
C VAL A 328 9.97 -13.13 13.81
N SER A 329 10.05 -13.70 15.03
CA SER A 329 8.91 -13.81 15.95
C SER A 329 8.29 -12.47 16.33
N PHE A 330 9.10 -11.41 16.42
CA PHE A 330 8.63 -10.08 16.74
C PHE A 330 8.12 -9.37 15.48
N ILE A 331 8.93 -9.31 14.43
CA ILE A 331 8.59 -8.56 13.21
C ILE A 331 7.40 -9.14 12.45
N SER A 332 7.11 -10.44 12.60
CA SER A 332 5.93 -11.09 11.99
C SER A 332 4.61 -10.64 12.59
N ARG A 333 4.61 -10.00 13.76
CA ARG A 333 3.41 -9.50 14.45
C ARG A 333 2.88 -8.18 13.87
N PHE A 334 3.67 -7.52 13.03
CA PHE A 334 3.28 -6.30 12.34
C PHE A 334 2.76 -6.60 10.94
N GLY A 335 1.89 -5.72 10.46
CA GLY A 335 1.34 -5.74 9.12
C GLY A 335 0.09 -6.59 8.98
N ARG A 336 -0.01 -7.27 7.86
CA ARG A 336 -1.14 -8.15 7.57
C ARG A 336 -1.13 -9.42 8.45
N PRO A 337 -2.29 -9.98 8.83
CA PRO A 337 -2.38 -11.15 9.73
C PRO A 337 -1.65 -12.41 9.25
N LEU A 338 -1.43 -12.56 7.94
CA LEU A 338 -0.75 -13.71 7.34
C LEU A 338 0.58 -14.06 8.02
N TRP A 339 1.39 -13.05 8.38
CA TRP A 339 2.74 -13.29 8.88
C TRP A 339 2.74 -13.90 10.28
N ALA A 340 2.02 -13.28 11.22
CA ALA A 340 1.96 -13.72 12.60
C ALA A 340 1.35 -15.13 12.71
N THR A 341 0.21 -15.33 12.02
CA THR A 341 -0.51 -16.62 12.04
C THR A 341 0.31 -17.76 11.43
N LEU A 342 1.05 -17.51 10.34
CA LEU A 342 1.97 -18.51 9.78
C LEU A 342 3.12 -18.84 10.72
N TYR A 343 3.70 -17.83 11.39
CA TYR A 343 4.81 -18.03 12.31
C TYR A 343 4.40 -18.86 13.54
N GLU A 344 3.25 -18.52 14.14
CA GLU A 344 2.74 -19.19 15.34
C GLU A 344 2.33 -20.65 15.08
N ASN A 345 1.66 -20.91 13.95
CA ASN A 345 1.15 -22.24 13.62
C ASN A 345 2.12 -23.10 12.79
N GLY A 346 3.23 -22.50 12.37
CA GLY A 346 4.28 -23.15 11.59
C GLY A 346 5.18 -24.05 12.43
N ASP A 347 5.67 -25.12 11.80
CA ASP A 347 6.87 -25.83 12.26
C ASP A 347 8.12 -24.97 12.00
N ASP A 348 9.29 -25.44 12.44
CA ASP A 348 10.53 -24.69 12.30
C ASP A 348 10.88 -24.41 10.83
N GLY A 349 10.59 -25.34 9.91
CA GLY A 349 10.78 -25.12 8.47
C GLY A 349 9.89 -24.01 7.90
N VAL A 350 8.65 -23.88 8.38
CA VAL A 350 7.78 -22.73 8.04
C VAL A 350 8.36 -21.42 8.55
N ARG A 351 8.83 -21.39 9.80
CA ARG A 351 9.39 -20.19 10.43
C ARG A 351 10.66 -19.72 9.71
N GLU A 352 11.52 -20.67 9.34
CA GLU A 352 12.76 -20.43 8.59
C GLU A 352 12.50 -19.93 7.15
N SER A 353 11.44 -20.43 6.51
CA SER A 353 11.08 -20.05 5.14
C SER A 353 10.18 -18.80 5.04
N LEU A 354 9.77 -18.19 6.15
CA LEU A 354 8.80 -17.09 6.16
C LEU A 354 9.28 -15.87 5.35
N ILE A 355 10.55 -15.46 5.50
CA ILE A 355 11.12 -14.35 4.72
C ILE A 355 11.24 -14.69 3.24
N ALA A 356 11.57 -15.95 2.91
CA ALA A 356 11.62 -16.40 1.52
C ALA A 356 10.24 -16.37 0.86
N LEU A 357 9.19 -16.76 1.61
CA LEU A 357 7.80 -16.63 1.17
C LEU A 357 7.42 -15.14 0.98
N ALA A 358 7.79 -14.27 1.92
CA ALA A 358 7.53 -12.84 1.83
C ALA A 358 8.20 -12.23 0.59
N MET A 359 9.45 -12.61 0.30
CA MET A 359 10.19 -12.21 -0.89
C MET A 359 9.50 -12.69 -2.17
N ALA A 360 9.14 -13.98 -2.24
CA ALA A 360 8.46 -14.53 -3.41
C ALA A 360 7.11 -13.85 -3.68
N LYS A 361 6.35 -13.51 -2.63
CA LYS A 361 5.10 -12.75 -2.72
C LYS A 361 5.31 -11.30 -3.12
N LEU A 362 6.37 -10.65 -2.63
CA LEU A 362 6.71 -9.27 -2.99
C LEU A 362 7.16 -9.15 -4.44
N THR A 363 7.96 -10.09 -4.94
CA THR A 363 8.50 -10.06 -6.32
C THR A 363 7.59 -10.74 -7.34
N GLY A 364 6.53 -11.42 -6.89
CA GLY A 364 5.65 -12.22 -7.75
C GLY A 364 6.33 -13.46 -8.36
N THR A 365 7.50 -13.84 -7.85
CA THR A 365 8.36 -14.89 -8.42
C THR A 365 9.00 -15.74 -7.33
N ASN A 366 8.86 -17.07 -7.45
CA ASN A 366 9.59 -17.98 -6.59
C ASN A 366 11.09 -17.90 -6.91
N ASN A 367 11.94 -17.79 -5.88
CA ASN A 367 13.39 -17.66 -6.02
C ASN A 367 13.82 -16.50 -6.93
N PHE A 368 13.35 -15.29 -6.60
CA PHE A 368 13.73 -14.07 -7.32
C PHE A 368 15.25 -13.98 -7.58
N SER A 369 15.56 -13.82 -8.87
CA SER A 369 16.87 -13.46 -9.41
C SER A 369 16.63 -12.48 -10.55
N ASP A 370 17.42 -11.42 -10.59
CA ASP A 370 17.31 -10.35 -11.60
C ASP A 370 17.75 -10.82 -13.01
N GLN A 371 18.23 -12.07 -13.13
CA GLN A 371 18.59 -12.76 -14.38
C GLN A 371 17.48 -13.66 -14.97
N ILE A 372 16.48 -14.07 -14.17
CA ILE A 372 15.51 -15.07 -14.62
C ILE A 372 14.57 -14.46 -15.66
N SER A 373 14.28 -15.22 -16.72
CA SER A 373 13.41 -14.87 -17.84
C SER A 373 11.93 -14.74 -17.45
N THR A 374 11.58 -13.74 -16.64
CA THR A 374 10.20 -13.22 -16.62
C THR A 374 10.01 -12.26 -17.79
N THR A 375 8.75 -11.95 -18.14
CA THR A 375 8.51 -10.84 -19.07
C THR A 375 9.18 -9.57 -18.54
N SER A 376 9.67 -8.68 -19.42
CA SER A 376 10.35 -7.45 -18.98
C SER A 376 9.50 -6.62 -18.01
N THR A 377 8.19 -6.61 -18.22
CA THR A 377 7.20 -5.90 -17.40
C THR A 377 7.08 -6.47 -15.98
N ASP A 378 7.04 -7.80 -15.81
CA ASP A 378 6.95 -8.41 -14.48
C ASP A 378 8.22 -8.15 -13.65
N LEU A 379 9.38 -8.18 -14.30
CA LEU A 379 10.66 -7.88 -13.65
C LEU A 379 10.72 -6.43 -13.19
N ASP A 380 10.32 -5.49 -14.04
CA ASP A 380 10.28 -4.07 -13.70
C ASP A 380 9.30 -3.80 -12.56
N ARG A 381 8.14 -4.48 -12.55
CA ARG A 381 7.18 -4.39 -11.44
C ARG A 381 7.75 -4.95 -10.13
N ALA A 382 8.47 -6.07 -10.19
CA ALA A 382 9.15 -6.64 -9.02
C ALA A 382 10.23 -5.69 -8.47
N ARG A 383 11.07 -5.11 -9.34
CA ARG A 383 12.07 -4.09 -8.97
C ARG A 383 11.42 -2.87 -8.31
N LEU A 384 10.33 -2.37 -8.89
CA LEU A 384 9.57 -1.25 -8.32
C LEU A 384 8.94 -1.62 -6.97
N ALA A 385 8.43 -2.84 -6.79
CA ALA A 385 7.87 -3.30 -5.52
C ALA A 385 8.93 -3.31 -4.40
N ILE A 386 10.11 -3.88 -4.69
CA ILE A 386 11.26 -3.91 -3.77
C ILE A 386 11.62 -2.48 -3.34
N LEU A 387 11.81 -1.59 -4.31
CA LEU A 387 12.21 -0.21 -4.03
C LEU A 387 11.09 0.59 -3.36
N SER A 388 9.82 0.33 -3.67
CA SER A 388 8.69 1.00 -3.03
C SER A 388 8.57 0.67 -1.55
N VAL A 389 8.80 -0.59 -1.16
CA VAL A 389 8.85 -1.00 0.26
C VAL A 389 9.98 -0.28 0.98
N ARG A 390 11.18 -0.26 0.39
CA ARG A 390 12.37 0.32 1.04
C ARG A 390 12.29 1.85 1.11
N LEU A 391 11.84 2.51 0.04
CA LEU A 391 12.07 3.95 -0.21
C LEU A 391 10.80 4.81 -0.24
N LEU A 392 9.60 4.24 -0.13
CA LEU A 392 8.31 4.97 -0.29
C LEU A 392 8.24 5.74 -1.62
N LEU A 393 8.22 5.00 -2.74
CA LEU A 393 8.05 5.59 -4.08
C LEU A 393 6.61 6.09 -4.27
N ASP A 394 6.48 7.36 -4.65
CA ASP A 394 5.20 7.99 -5.00
C ASP A 394 4.89 7.75 -6.48
N PHE A 395 3.75 7.12 -6.78
CA PHE A 395 3.33 6.83 -8.15
C PHE A 395 2.43 7.95 -8.67
N ASN A 396 2.64 8.37 -9.92
CA ASN A 396 1.86 9.43 -10.53
C ASN A 396 0.50 8.92 -11.02
N ILE A 397 -0.48 8.85 -10.13
CA ILE A 397 -1.83 8.33 -10.41
C ILE A 397 -2.59 9.11 -11.50
N THR A 398 -2.11 10.26 -11.96
CA THR A 398 -2.70 10.96 -13.11
C THR A 398 -2.42 10.23 -14.43
N GLN A 399 -1.32 9.48 -14.50
CA GLN A 399 -0.92 8.71 -15.68
C GLN A 399 -1.61 7.34 -15.67
N GLU A 400 -2.18 6.95 -16.81
CA GLU A 400 -2.87 5.66 -16.97
C GLU A 400 -1.91 4.49 -16.70
N MET A 401 -0.71 4.53 -17.26
CA MET A 401 0.31 3.49 -17.06
C MET A 401 0.65 3.29 -15.57
N ALA A 402 0.70 4.37 -14.78
CA ALA A 402 0.95 4.30 -13.34
C ALA A 402 -0.26 3.70 -12.60
N ARG A 403 -1.49 4.09 -12.97
CA ARG A 403 -2.73 3.50 -12.42
C ARG A 403 -2.75 1.99 -12.63
N THR A 404 -2.58 1.52 -13.86
CA THR A 404 -2.52 0.08 -14.19
C THR A 404 -1.40 -0.63 -13.43
N THR A 405 -0.21 -0.03 -13.38
CA THR A 405 0.93 -0.63 -12.64
C THR A 405 0.63 -0.77 -11.14
N THR A 406 0.01 0.24 -10.50
CA THR A 406 -0.32 0.15 -9.07
C THR A 406 -1.39 -0.90 -8.77
N VAL A 407 -2.38 -1.05 -9.66
CA VAL A 407 -3.42 -2.10 -9.65
C VAL A 407 -2.78 -3.48 -9.73
N ASP A 408 -1.87 -3.69 -10.68
CA ASP A 408 -1.09 -4.94 -10.80
C ASP A 408 -0.27 -5.23 -9.54
N MET A 409 0.37 -4.21 -8.97
CA MET A 409 1.18 -4.37 -7.76
C MET A 409 0.35 -4.75 -6.53
N VAL A 410 -0.91 -4.29 -6.43
CA VAL A 410 -1.84 -4.73 -5.37
C VAL A 410 -2.15 -6.22 -5.52
N THR A 411 -2.36 -6.64 -6.77
CA THR A 411 -2.69 -8.02 -7.14
C THR A 411 -1.54 -8.99 -6.88
N SER A 412 -0.34 -8.62 -7.31
CA SER A 412 0.77 -9.57 -7.54
C SER A 412 2.03 -9.29 -6.73
N ASN A 413 2.13 -8.13 -6.06
CA ASN A 413 3.37 -7.68 -5.41
C ASN A 413 3.16 -7.18 -3.98
N MET A 414 2.10 -7.61 -3.30
CA MET A 414 1.84 -7.28 -1.90
C MET A 414 1.55 -5.80 -1.61
N ARG A 415 1.31 -4.94 -2.60
CA ARG A 415 0.90 -3.55 -2.36
C ARG A 415 -0.49 -3.50 -1.70
N ILE A 416 -0.68 -2.64 -0.70
CA ILE A 416 -1.97 -2.46 -0.01
C ILE A 416 -2.79 -1.40 -0.72
N ALA A 417 -4.08 -1.70 -0.97
CA ALA A 417 -5.07 -0.71 -1.37
C ALA A 417 -5.58 0.02 -0.11
N TYR A 418 -5.29 1.30 0.04
CA TYR A 418 -5.73 2.10 1.18
C TYR A 418 -7.17 2.58 1.03
N SER A 419 -7.58 2.94 -0.20
CA SER A 419 -8.91 3.45 -0.47
C SER A 419 -9.22 3.45 -1.97
N ALA A 420 -10.51 3.38 -2.31
CA ALA A 420 -11.03 3.62 -3.64
C ALA A 420 -11.93 4.88 -3.60
N PRO A 421 -11.63 5.95 -4.37
CA PRO A 421 -12.52 7.09 -4.47
C PRO A 421 -13.90 6.70 -5.01
N LYS A 422 -14.94 7.49 -4.68
CA LYS A 422 -16.33 7.23 -5.12
C LYS A 422 -16.45 7.03 -6.64
N HIS A 423 -15.67 7.77 -7.42
CA HIS A 423 -15.67 7.71 -8.90
C HIS A 423 -14.93 6.49 -9.48
N ARG A 424 -14.12 5.77 -8.69
CA ARG A 424 -13.38 4.55 -9.10
C ARG A 424 -12.59 4.72 -10.38
N GLU A 425 -11.74 5.75 -10.44
CA GLU A 425 -10.80 5.90 -11.57
C GLU A 425 -9.39 5.42 -11.23
N TYR A 426 -9.11 5.21 -9.94
CA TYR A 426 -7.83 4.74 -9.43
C TYR A 426 -7.98 4.23 -7.99
N LEU A 427 -6.95 3.55 -7.49
CA LEU A 427 -6.83 3.16 -6.08
C LEU A 427 -5.74 3.97 -5.41
N TRP A 428 -6.04 4.56 -4.26
CA TRP A 428 -4.98 4.98 -3.34
C TRP A 428 -4.35 3.72 -2.77
N SER A 429 -3.06 3.53 -3.01
CA SER A 429 -2.36 2.31 -2.63
C SER A 429 -0.89 2.58 -2.32
N GLY A 430 -0.27 1.70 -1.53
CA GLY A 430 1.13 1.84 -1.15
C GLY A 430 1.67 0.64 -0.38
N TYR A 431 2.86 0.79 0.18
CA TYR A 431 3.48 -0.18 1.07
C TYR A 431 3.55 0.41 2.48
N PRO A 432 2.60 0.06 3.38
CA PRO A 432 2.70 0.44 4.78
C PRO A 432 3.87 -0.29 5.46
N SER A 433 4.17 0.09 6.70
CA SER A 433 5.25 -0.50 7.50
C SER A 433 4.98 -1.97 7.82
N GLU A 434 5.56 -2.85 7.00
CA GLU A 434 5.56 -4.30 7.20
C GLU A 434 7.00 -4.80 7.30
N PRO A 435 7.56 -4.90 8.52
CA PRO A 435 8.94 -5.29 8.74
C PRO A 435 9.36 -6.62 8.08
N ILE A 436 8.44 -7.60 7.97
CA ILE A 436 8.69 -8.86 7.22
C ILE A 436 8.89 -8.58 5.72
N LEU A 437 8.07 -7.72 5.11
CA LEU A 437 8.24 -7.34 3.70
C LEU A 437 9.48 -6.45 3.51
N ALA A 438 9.79 -5.59 4.48
CA ALA A 438 10.99 -4.76 4.44
C ALA A 438 12.28 -5.58 4.51
N GLU A 439 12.31 -6.62 5.36
CA GLU A 439 13.42 -7.59 5.40
C GLU A 439 13.51 -8.40 4.09
N ALA A 440 12.37 -8.82 3.53
CA ALA A 440 12.34 -9.47 2.22
C ALA A 440 12.86 -8.55 1.10
N ALA A 441 12.46 -7.29 1.10
CA ALA A 441 12.92 -6.27 0.16
C ALA A 441 14.42 -5.97 0.35
N PHE A 442 14.93 -5.99 1.57
CA PHE A 442 16.36 -5.86 1.86
C PHE A 442 17.18 -6.96 1.19
N ARG A 443 16.73 -8.23 1.34
CA ARG A 443 17.38 -9.36 0.68
C ARG A 443 17.24 -9.35 -0.84
N ALA A 444 16.08 -8.92 -1.34
CA ALA A 444 15.81 -8.85 -2.78
C ALA A 444 16.60 -7.72 -3.45
N MET A 445 16.73 -6.57 -2.79
CA MET A 445 17.51 -5.42 -3.27
C MET A 445 19.00 -5.78 -3.44
N ALA A 446 19.54 -6.66 -2.58
CA ALA A 446 20.90 -7.17 -2.72
C ALA A 446 21.11 -8.11 -3.92
N ARG A 447 20.03 -8.57 -4.58
CA ARG A 447 20.06 -9.43 -5.78
C ARG A 447 19.81 -8.64 -7.08
N LEU A 448 19.65 -7.33 -7.00
CA LEU A 448 19.52 -6.47 -8.18
C LEU A 448 20.88 -6.39 -8.89
N GLU A 449 20.86 -6.59 -10.20
CA GLU A 449 22.05 -6.41 -11.04
C GLU A 449 22.25 -4.96 -11.44
N LYS A 450 21.15 -4.20 -11.56
CA LYS A 450 21.19 -2.78 -11.87
C LYS A 450 21.26 -1.97 -10.58
N PRO A 451 22.06 -0.88 -10.55
CA PRO A 451 22.02 0.07 -9.44
C PRO A 451 20.58 0.57 -9.22
N ALA A 452 20.11 0.58 -7.97
CA ALA A 452 18.74 0.96 -7.64
C ALA A 452 18.36 2.34 -8.20
N ILE A 453 19.30 3.29 -8.17
CA ILE A 453 19.13 4.63 -8.75
C ILE A 453 18.78 4.60 -10.25
N SER A 454 19.29 3.63 -11.01
CA SER A 454 19.04 3.53 -12.45
C SER A 454 17.60 3.09 -12.73
N ILE A 455 17.06 2.18 -11.90
CA ILE A 455 15.67 1.73 -11.95
C ILE A 455 14.75 2.90 -11.60
N ILE A 456 15.06 3.65 -10.53
CA ILE A 456 14.31 4.84 -10.13
C ILE A 456 14.34 5.89 -11.24
N ALA A 457 15.51 6.15 -11.82
CA ALA A 457 15.66 7.10 -12.91
C ALA A 457 14.80 6.73 -14.13
N SER A 458 14.76 5.46 -14.50
CA SER A 458 13.87 4.94 -15.54
C SER A 458 12.40 5.21 -15.22
N ALA A 459 11.96 4.86 -14.00
CA ALA A 459 10.58 5.01 -13.56
C ALA A 459 10.10 6.48 -13.50
N VAL A 460 10.98 7.39 -13.09
CA VAL A 460 10.71 8.85 -13.10
C VAL A 460 10.69 9.40 -14.54
N ASN A 461 11.55 8.88 -15.43
CA ASN A 461 11.63 9.31 -16.82
C ASN A 461 10.39 8.90 -17.62
N CYS A 462 9.86 7.68 -17.42
CA CYS A 462 8.63 7.22 -18.07
C CYS A 462 7.34 7.71 -17.39
N GLY A 463 7.44 8.50 -16.32
CA GLY A 463 6.30 9.12 -15.66
C GLY A 463 5.53 8.21 -14.70
N LEU A 464 6.05 7.02 -14.37
CA LEU A 464 5.45 6.13 -13.36
C LEU A 464 5.56 6.69 -11.95
N VAL A 465 6.74 7.21 -11.61
CA VAL A 465 7.05 7.76 -10.29
C VAL A 465 7.02 9.29 -10.37
N GLU A 466 6.45 9.92 -9.35
CA GLU A 466 6.36 11.36 -9.24
C GLU A 466 7.74 12.02 -9.26
N ARG A 467 7.79 13.19 -9.88
CA ARG A 467 9.02 13.98 -10.00
C ARG A 467 9.23 14.90 -8.80
N GLY A 468 8.21 15.16 -7.98
CA GLY A 468 8.32 15.97 -6.77
C GLY A 468 9.27 15.31 -5.76
N ASN A 469 10.04 16.10 -5.01
CA ASN A 469 10.88 15.64 -3.90
C ASN A 469 12.05 14.69 -4.27
N ARG A 470 12.66 14.86 -5.45
CA ARG A 470 13.82 14.05 -5.90
C ARG A 470 14.99 14.04 -4.93
N GLY A 471 15.27 15.18 -4.28
CA GLY A 471 16.31 15.29 -3.27
C GLY A 471 16.05 14.35 -2.08
N GLU A 472 14.82 14.35 -1.55
CA GLU A 472 14.42 13.48 -0.44
C GLU A 472 14.37 12.00 -0.85
N LEU A 473 13.97 11.69 -2.09
CA LEU A 473 14.06 10.33 -2.61
C LEU A 473 15.51 9.84 -2.69
N ILE A 474 16.43 10.68 -3.17
CA ILE A 474 17.86 10.36 -3.24
C ILE A 474 18.46 10.25 -1.85
N MET A 475 18.09 11.14 -0.93
CA MET A 475 18.47 11.05 0.49
C MET A 475 18.07 9.67 1.05
N ARG A 476 16.81 9.25 0.88
CA ARG A 476 16.34 7.93 1.34
C ARG A 476 17.15 6.79 0.74
N LEU A 477 17.49 6.86 -0.56
CA LEU A 477 18.34 5.86 -1.20
C LEU A 477 19.75 5.81 -0.61
N LEU A 478 20.43 6.96 -0.47
CA LEU A 478 21.77 7.04 0.10
C LEU A 478 21.82 6.49 1.52
N LEU A 479 20.84 6.84 2.35
CA LEU A 479 20.72 6.33 3.71
C LEU A 479 20.50 4.81 3.73
N THR A 480 19.64 4.30 2.83
CA THR A 480 19.38 2.85 2.69
C THR A 480 20.63 2.09 2.27
N GLU A 481 21.34 2.56 1.23
CA GLU A 481 22.55 1.91 0.72
C GLU A 481 23.70 1.97 1.74
N ALA A 482 23.81 3.05 2.51
CA ALA A 482 24.77 3.16 3.61
C ALA A 482 24.49 2.14 4.72
N PHE A 483 23.22 1.97 5.12
CA PHE A 483 22.85 0.96 6.12
C PHE A 483 23.15 -0.45 5.60
N ASP A 484 22.76 -0.77 4.36
CA ASP A 484 22.99 -2.08 3.76
C ASP A 484 24.49 -2.39 3.66
N THR A 485 25.31 -1.39 3.33
CA THR A 485 26.78 -1.51 3.26
C THR A 485 27.39 -1.73 4.64
N ALA A 486 26.96 -0.97 5.64
CA ALA A 486 27.41 -1.13 7.03
C ALA A 486 27.06 -2.52 7.58
N ALA A 487 25.83 -2.98 7.34
CA ALA A 487 25.36 -4.29 7.77
C ALA A 487 26.17 -5.43 7.12
N LYS A 488 26.46 -5.34 5.82
CA LYS A 488 27.32 -6.29 5.10
C LYS A 488 28.74 -6.30 5.66
N LYS A 489 29.30 -5.14 6.04
CA LYS A 489 30.65 -5.04 6.59
C LYS A 489 30.76 -5.66 7.99
N GLU A 490 29.80 -5.39 8.88
CA GLU A 490 29.85 -5.88 10.26
C GLU A 490 29.48 -7.36 10.40
N TYR A 491 28.55 -7.86 9.59
CA TYR A 491 28.00 -9.21 9.74
C TYR A 491 28.32 -10.15 8.58
N GLY A 492 29.01 -9.66 7.54
CA GLY A 492 29.29 -10.40 6.30
C GLY A 492 28.09 -10.48 5.37
N VAL A 493 28.29 -11.12 4.20
CA VAL A 493 27.19 -11.57 3.34
C VAL A 493 26.65 -12.85 3.97
N GLY A 494 25.71 -12.71 4.90
CA GLY A 494 25.13 -13.87 5.58
C GLY A 494 24.53 -14.84 4.57
N ASP A 495 25.09 -16.06 4.53
CA ASP A 495 24.44 -17.22 3.93
C ASP A 495 23.08 -17.41 4.62
N GLY A 496 22.07 -17.72 3.82
CA GLY A 496 20.69 -17.30 4.05
C GLY A 496 20.11 -17.82 5.37
N LEU A 497 19.71 -16.90 6.27
CA LEU A 497 18.66 -17.06 7.31
C LEU A 497 18.59 -15.83 8.24
N SER A 498 19.71 -15.17 8.57
CA SER A 498 19.74 -14.04 9.53
C SER A 498 18.96 -12.81 9.03
N VAL A 499 18.04 -12.31 9.85
CA VAL A 499 17.38 -10.99 9.67
C VAL A 499 18.42 -9.87 9.77
N SER A 500 18.15 -8.72 9.15
CA SER A 500 18.91 -7.49 9.35
C SER A 500 19.11 -7.18 10.83
N LYS A 501 20.36 -6.86 11.20
CA LYS A 501 20.78 -6.59 12.56
C LYS A 501 21.06 -5.09 12.74
N PRO A 502 20.98 -4.57 13.97
CA PRO A 502 21.43 -3.22 14.27
C PRO A 502 22.91 -3.07 13.94
N VAL A 503 23.33 -1.92 13.41
CA VAL A 503 24.74 -1.62 13.14
C VAL A 503 25.23 -0.51 14.05
N SER A 504 26.54 -0.45 14.29
CA SER A 504 27.15 0.71 14.96
C SER A 504 26.81 2.00 14.20
N LEU A 505 26.49 3.07 14.93
CA LEU A 505 26.34 4.40 14.32
C LEU A 505 27.61 4.82 13.56
N PHE A 506 28.78 4.44 14.05
CA PHE A 506 30.05 4.76 13.37
C PHE A 506 30.19 3.99 12.06
N ALA A 507 29.83 2.70 12.02
CA ALA A 507 29.85 1.93 10.78
C ALA A 507 28.86 2.48 9.75
N PHE A 508 27.69 2.93 10.20
CA PHE A 508 26.70 3.60 9.34
C PHE A 508 27.23 4.92 8.76
N ILE A 509 27.81 5.79 9.59
CA ILE A 509 28.39 7.07 9.14
C ILE A 509 29.62 6.83 8.23
N GLU A 510 30.45 5.83 8.52
CA GLU A 510 31.57 5.43 7.68
C GLU A 510 31.10 4.99 6.30
N ALA A 511 30.07 4.15 6.23
CA ALA A 511 29.50 3.71 4.96
C ALA A 511 28.92 4.90 4.18
N LEU A 512 28.24 5.83 4.86
CA LEU A 512 27.64 7.00 4.22
C LEU A 512 28.68 8.00 3.71
N LEU A 513 29.72 8.32 4.51
CA LEU A 513 30.60 9.48 4.30
C LEU A 513 32.08 9.14 4.08
N GLY A 514 32.46 7.88 4.26
CA GLY A 514 33.84 7.42 4.20
C GLY A 514 34.61 7.58 5.52
N ALA A 515 35.70 6.82 5.63
CA ALA A 515 36.54 6.76 6.83
C ALA A 515 37.15 8.11 7.21
N THR A 516 37.67 8.87 6.24
CA THR A 516 38.28 10.19 6.50
C THR A 516 37.31 11.14 7.18
N LYS A 517 36.06 11.21 6.67
CA LYS A 517 35.04 12.11 7.20
C LYS A 517 34.47 11.63 8.53
N LEU A 518 34.42 10.32 8.76
CA LEU A 518 34.09 9.77 10.07
C LEU A 518 35.08 10.24 11.15
N GLU A 519 36.39 10.22 10.87
CA GLU A 519 37.40 10.68 11.83
C GLU A 519 37.27 12.17 12.13
N GLU A 520 36.93 13.00 11.14
CA GLU A 520 36.57 14.41 11.38
C GLU A 520 35.34 14.54 12.27
N VAL A 521 34.29 13.72 12.03
CA VAL A 521 33.05 13.74 12.81
C VAL A 521 33.29 13.31 14.25
N LYS A 522 34.08 12.25 14.51
CA LYS A 522 34.41 11.76 15.85
C LYS A 522 35.00 12.83 16.76
N ASN A 523 35.82 13.72 16.19
CA ASN A 523 36.48 14.81 16.89
C ASN A 523 35.59 16.03 17.16
N LYS A 524 34.36 16.08 16.62
CA LYS A 524 33.46 17.22 16.82
C LYS A 524 32.95 17.30 18.27
N VAL A 525 32.73 18.52 18.72
CA VAL A 525 32.05 18.86 19.98
C VAL A 525 30.71 19.57 19.71
N PRO A 526 29.76 19.57 20.65
CA PRO A 526 28.48 20.27 20.51
C PRO A 526 28.65 21.76 20.23
N GLU A 527 27.96 22.28 19.21
CA GLU A 527 28.06 23.69 18.80
C GLU A 527 27.24 24.65 19.67
N ASN A 528 26.29 24.11 20.45
CA ASN A 528 25.21 24.84 21.11
C ASN A 528 25.30 24.90 22.64
N ILE A 529 26.34 24.30 23.26
CA ILE A 529 26.53 24.21 24.72
C ILE A 529 27.95 24.69 25.10
N PRO A 530 28.14 25.39 26.24
CA PRO A 530 29.45 25.82 26.72
C PRO A 530 30.29 24.66 27.31
N SER A 531 31.61 24.79 27.23
CA SER A 531 32.63 23.81 27.65
C SER A 531 32.62 23.49 29.16
N PRO A 532 32.98 22.26 29.61
CA PRO A 532 33.49 21.14 28.80
C PRO A 532 32.40 20.17 28.33
N THR A 533 32.44 19.85 27.04
CA THR A 533 31.49 18.95 26.36
C THR A 533 32.18 17.71 25.85
N LYS A 534 31.49 16.56 25.83
CA LYS A 534 32.00 15.30 25.26
C LYS A 534 32.22 15.43 23.75
N THR A 535 33.21 14.73 23.20
CA THR A 535 33.34 14.58 21.74
C THR A 535 32.24 13.67 21.19
N PHE A 536 32.03 13.69 19.87
CA PHE A 536 31.07 12.81 19.20
C PHE A 536 31.37 11.34 19.48
N GLU A 537 32.65 10.97 19.42
CA GLU A 537 33.11 9.61 19.70
C GLU A 537 32.71 9.14 21.10
N VAL A 538 32.87 10.01 22.11
CA VAL A 538 32.51 9.66 23.50
C VAL A 538 31.00 9.66 23.70
N ALA A 539 30.28 10.59 23.09
CA ALA A 539 28.83 10.73 23.26
C ALA A 539 28.03 9.59 22.61
N PHE A 540 28.52 9.01 21.51
CA PHE A 540 27.82 7.98 20.74
C PHE A 540 28.59 6.65 20.64
N LYS A 541 29.53 6.40 21.54
CA LYS A 541 30.40 5.20 21.52
C LYS A 541 29.63 3.88 21.35
N ASP A 542 28.54 3.73 22.09
CA ASP A 542 27.73 2.51 22.13
C ASP A 542 26.43 2.64 21.32
N ALA A 543 26.31 3.70 20.51
CA ALA A 543 25.10 4.01 19.77
C ALA A 543 24.95 3.12 18.54
N VAL A 544 23.71 2.69 18.28
CA VAL A 544 23.36 1.82 17.17
C VAL A 544 22.16 2.35 16.40
N VAL A 545 22.11 1.98 15.12
CA VAL A 545 20.98 2.28 14.22
C VAL A 545 20.43 0.99 13.63
N HIS A 546 19.12 0.93 13.44
CA HIS A 546 18.45 -0.16 12.73
C HIS A 546 17.26 0.37 11.97
N PHE A 547 17.31 0.26 10.63
CA PHE A 547 16.16 0.49 9.79
C PHE A 547 16.29 -0.29 8.50
N THR A 548 15.18 -0.86 8.02
CA THR A 548 15.10 -1.53 6.73
C THR A 548 14.23 -0.77 5.75
N HIS A 549 13.43 0.17 6.18
CA HIS A 549 12.51 0.91 5.32
C HIS A 549 12.18 2.28 5.90
N PHE A 550 11.49 3.11 5.12
CA PHE A 550 10.94 4.38 5.57
C PHE A 550 9.44 4.29 5.86
N VAL A 551 8.97 5.06 6.82
CA VAL A 551 7.55 5.34 7.08
C VAL A 551 7.26 6.82 6.86
N ARG A 552 6.05 7.16 6.42
CA ARG A 552 5.65 8.55 6.17
C ARG A 552 4.85 9.07 7.35
N ASN A 553 5.27 10.22 7.89
CA ASN A 553 4.49 10.94 8.88
C ASN A 553 3.35 11.69 8.18
N GLU A 554 2.14 11.60 8.72
CA GLU A 554 1.00 12.39 8.25
C GLU A 554 1.14 13.86 8.66
N ASP A 555 1.57 14.09 9.90
CA ASP A 555 1.79 15.41 10.48
C ASP A 555 3.04 15.47 11.37
N MET A 556 3.22 16.59 12.06
CA MET A 556 4.37 16.81 12.95
C MET A 556 4.23 16.14 14.33
N SER A 557 3.12 15.44 14.61
CA SER A 557 2.82 14.89 15.94
C SER A 557 3.75 13.75 16.36
N VAL A 558 4.30 13.03 15.38
CA VAL A 558 5.18 11.87 15.60
C VAL A 558 6.67 12.19 15.36
N SER A 559 7.01 13.40 14.92
CA SER A 559 8.39 13.84 14.67
C SER A 559 9.16 14.16 15.98
N ASN A 560 9.13 13.23 16.95
CA ASN A 560 9.71 13.36 18.28
C ASN A 560 10.32 12.02 18.76
N SER A 561 10.92 11.99 19.95
CA SER A 561 11.57 10.81 20.51
C SER A 561 10.62 9.62 20.79
N TYR A 562 9.33 9.85 21.05
CA TYR A 562 8.33 8.77 21.15
C TYR A 562 8.07 8.12 19.80
N GLY A 563 7.92 8.94 18.75
CA GLY A 563 7.81 8.44 17.38
C GLY A 563 9.08 7.70 16.94
N ALA A 564 10.26 8.23 17.29
CA ALA A 564 11.54 7.58 17.01
C ALA A 564 11.66 6.22 17.71
N TRP A 565 11.21 6.10 18.97
CA TRP A 565 11.14 4.82 19.68
C TRP A 565 10.24 3.82 18.96
N ALA A 566 9.03 4.23 18.58
CA ALA A 566 8.10 3.36 17.86
C ALA A 566 8.63 2.94 16.49
N ALA A 567 9.26 3.87 15.75
CA ALA A 567 9.88 3.61 14.46
C ALA A 567 11.06 2.64 14.59
N LEU A 568 11.94 2.82 15.59
CA LEU A 568 13.06 1.91 15.83
C LEU A 568 12.57 0.50 16.19
N ALA A 569 11.52 0.37 17.02
CA ALA A 569 10.94 -0.92 17.36
C ALA A 569 10.35 -1.65 16.13
N ARG A 570 9.93 -0.91 15.10
CA ARG A 570 9.51 -1.46 13.79
C ARG A 570 10.66 -1.61 12.78
N GLY A 571 11.88 -1.21 13.12
CA GLY A 571 13.00 -1.18 12.18
C GLY A 571 12.77 -0.19 11.02
N ALA A 572 12.23 0.99 11.30
CA ALA A 572 11.90 2.01 10.31
C ALA A 572 12.63 3.34 10.58
N ALA A 573 12.99 4.03 9.51
CA ALA A 573 13.32 5.46 9.51
C ALA A 573 12.06 6.27 9.13
N MET A 574 12.03 7.56 9.48
CA MET A 574 10.83 8.39 9.33
C MET A 574 11.06 9.47 8.27
N GLN A 575 10.25 9.46 7.22
CA GLN A 575 10.07 10.59 6.32
C GLN A 575 9.07 11.55 6.96
N CYS A 576 9.50 12.79 7.19
CA CYS A 576 8.67 13.79 7.85
C CYS A 576 7.50 14.24 6.95
N ALA A 577 6.48 14.84 7.57
CA ALA A 577 5.32 15.34 6.87
C ALA A 577 5.70 16.48 5.90
N PRO A 578 4.93 16.68 4.81
CA PRO A 578 5.13 17.83 3.94
C PRO A 578 5.10 19.14 4.74
N ASN A 579 6.03 20.06 4.44
CA ASN A 579 6.21 21.33 5.15
C ASN A 579 6.57 21.18 6.64
N GLN A 580 7.09 20.02 7.08
CA GLN A 580 7.72 19.89 8.40
C GLN A 580 8.80 20.94 8.56
N ASP A 581 8.75 21.67 9.68
CA ASP A 581 9.78 22.64 9.99
C ASP A 581 11.11 21.94 10.28
N VAL A 582 12.20 22.54 9.79
CA VAL A 582 13.60 22.22 10.11
C VAL A 582 14.14 20.94 9.48
N ILE A 583 13.36 19.87 9.35
CA ILE A 583 13.86 18.55 8.94
C ILE A 583 12.94 17.85 7.94
N ASP A 584 13.52 16.97 7.13
CA ASP A 584 12.82 16.15 6.15
C ASP A 584 12.81 14.67 6.56
N CYS A 585 13.76 14.23 7.39
CA CYS A 585 13.88 12.83 7.80
C CYS A 585 14.45 12.66 9.21
N ILE A 586 14.06 11.59 9.89
CA ILE A 586 14.60 11.15 11.18
C ILE A 586 15.06 9.70 11.03
N ILE A 587 16.33 9.44 11.35
CA ILE A 587 16.81 8.08 11.63
C ILE A 587 16.85 7.92 13.15
N PRO A 588 16.04 7.01 13.72
CA PRO A 588 16.13 6.69 15.14
C PRO A 588 17.48 6.09 15.52
N VAL A 589 18.02 6.52 16.66
CA VAL A 589 19.30 6.04 17.19
C VAL A 589 19.08 5.58 18.63
N LEU A 590 19.46 4.34 18.94
CA LEU A 590 19.54 3.86 20.32
C LEU A 590 20.92 4.24 20.88
N LEU A 591 20.96 5.07 21.93
CA LEU A 591 22.21 5.63 22.47
C LEU A 591 23.17 4.56 23.01
N ASN A 592 22.61 3.49 23.58
CA ASN A 592 23.38 2.38 24.12
C ASN A 592 22.72 1.06 23.70
N SER A 593 23.46 0.27 22.92
CA SER A 593 23.02 -1.03 22.39
C SER A 593 22.47 -2.03 23.42
N LYS A 594 22.81 -1.88 24.70
CA LYS A 594 22.36 -2.77 25.79
C LYS A 594 21.07 -2.31 26.46
N ASP A 595 20.63 -1.09 26.19
CA ASP A 595 19.44 -0.53 26.84
C ASP A 595 18.18 -1.18 26.26
N LYS A 596 17.15 -1.21 27.10
CA LYS A 596 15.81 -1.60 26.68
C LYS A 596 15.12 -0.44 25.96
N LEU A 597 14.33 -0.77 24.94
CA LEU A 597 13.64 0.21 24.12
C LEU A 597 12.58 0.95 24.93
N CYS A 598 12.78 2.25 25.03
CA CYS A 598 11.84 3.22 25.58
C CYS A 598 12.23 4.60 25.06
N GLU A 599 11.35 5.58 25.22
CA GLU A 599 11.61 6.95 24.77
C GLU A 599 12.93 7.51 25.34
N ASN A 600 13.23 7.30 26.63
CA ASN A 600 14.46 7.80 27.28
C ASN A 600 15.77 7.23 26.72
N ALA A 601 15.74 6.04 26.09
CA ALA A 601 16.92 5.42 25.49
C ALA A 601 17.19 5.93 24.06
N MET A 602 16.25 6.67 23.48
CA MET A 602 16.33 7.12 22.08
C MET A 602 17.03 8.47 21.95
N THR A 603 17.65 8.66 20.80
CA THR A 603 17.97 9.95 20.21
C THR A 603 17.69 9.92 18.71
N GLY A 604 17.93 11.02 18.01
CA GLY A 604 17.70 11.17 16.58
C GLY A 604 18.93 11.62 15.82
N LEU A 605 19.13 10.99 14.66
CA LEU A 605 19.82 11.61 13.53
C LEU A 605 18.76 12.37 12.71
N LEU A 606 18.74 13.69 12.92
CA LEU A 606 17.77 14.62 12.35
C LEU A 606 18.33 15.19 11.06
N ILE A 607 17.66 14.94 9.94
CA ILE A 607 18.20 15.15 8.60
C ILE A 607 17.38 16.20 7.85
N GLN A 608 18.06 17.16 7.26
CA GLN A 608 17.48 18.09 6.29
C GLN A 608 18.18 17.94 4.94
N CYS A 609 17.39 17.78 3.89
CA CYS A 609 17.84 17.64 2.52
C CYS A 609 17.56 18.92 1.73
N LYS A 610 18.59 19.45 1.06
CA LYS A 610 18.45 20.59 0.15
C LYS A 610 18.88 20.23 -1.26
N ASN A 611 17.94 20.34 -2.19
CA ASN A 611 18.19 20.12 -3.62
C ASN A 611 18.59 21.41 -4.38
N LYS A 612 18.63 22.56 -3.71
CA LYS A 612 19.13 23.81 -4.28
C LYS A 612 20.12 24.43 -3.31
N ARG A 613 21.06 25.20 -3.85
CA ARG A 613 22.00 25.98 -3.05
C ARG A 613 21.21 26.95 -2.18
N SER A 614 21.52 26.96 -0.89
CA SER A 614 20.88 27.84 0.08
C SER A 614 21.97 28.63 0.78
N ASP A 615 21.97 29.94 0.57
CA ASP A 615 22.95 30.85 1.20
C ASP A 615 22.63 31.12 2.68
N SER A 616 21.49 30.66 3.18
CA SER A 616 21.12 30.77 4.60
C SER A 616 21.88 29.73 5.43
N ALA A 617 22.51 30.17 6.53
CA ALA A 617 23.07 29.29 7.54
C ALA A 617 21.94 28.45 8.16
N VAL A 618 21.83 27.21 7.69
CA VAL A 618 20.82 26.26 8.14
C VAL A 618 21.36 25.53 9.33
N THR A 619 20.61 25.56 10.42
CA THR A 619 21.00 24.92 11.67
C THR A 619 19.81 24.17 12.23
N ILE A 620 19.96 22.85 12.36
CA ILE A 620 18.91 21.96 12.87
C ILE A 620 18.81 22.13 14.38
N LYS A 621 17.77 22.82 14.84
CA LYS A 621 17.49 23.09 16.25
C LYS A 621 16.30 22.27 16.68
N GLU A 622 16.53 21.28 17.53
CA GLU A 622 15.47 20.36 17.96
C GLU A 622 14.33 21.13 18.63
N GLU A 623 14.66 22.16 19.42
CA GLU A 623 13.70 22.95 20.19
C GLU A 623 12.74 23.78 19.31
N LYS A 624 13.06 23.93 18.02
CA LYS A 624 12.22 24.63 17.03
C LYS A 624 11.26 23.68 16.30
N MET A 625 11.47 22.38 16.39
CA MET A 625 10.62 21.41 15.70
C MET A 625 9.21 21.39 16.28
N ASN A 626 8.24 20.95 15.47
CA ASN A 626 6.87 20.64 15.89
C ASN A 626 6.13 21.86 16.48
N GLY A 627 6.26 23.03 15.85
CA GLY A 627 5.71 24.28 16.38
C GLY A 627 6.42 24.76 17.64
N GLY A 628 7.70 24.43 17.78
CA GLY A 628 8.51 24.71 18.96
C GLY A 628 8.35 23.69 20.10
N ARG A 629 7.57 22.62 19.96
CA ARG A 629 7.43 21.61 21.04
C ARG A 629 8.71 20.83 21.32
N GLY A 630 9.64 20.78 20.36
CA GLY A 630 10.90 20.04 20.49
C GLY A 630 10.83 18.64 19.87
N PHE A 631 12.01 18.02 19.69
CA PHE A 631 12.11 16.59 19.40
C PHE A 631 12.04 15.79 20.71
N PHE A 632 12.69 16.28 21.77
CA PHE A 632 12.66 15.65 23.08
C PHE A 632 11.51 16.18 23.95
N PRO A 633 11.03 15.40 24.93
CA PRO A 633 10.08 15.88 25.90
C PRO A 633 10.71 16.99 26.74
N ARG A 634 10.00 18.09 26.94
CA ARG A 634 10.47 19.23 27.74
C ARG A 634 10.47 18.89 29.23
N THR A 635 11.50 18.16 29.67
CA THR A 635 11.74 17.84 31.08
C THR A 635 13.03 18.49 31.54
N SER A 636 13.12 19.01 32.76
CA SER A 636 14.25 19.85 33.18
C SER A 636 15.58 19.12 33.42
N LYS A 637 15.63 17.80 33.23
CA LYS A 637 16.80 16.96 33.55
C LYS A 637 17.35 16.17 32.37
N ASP A 638 16.73 16.28 31.19
CA ASP A 638 17.15 15.52 30.02
C ASP A 638 18.18 16.30 29.20
N ASP A 639 19.39 15.76 29.09
CA ASP A 639 20.52 16.37 28.37
C ASP A 639 21.05 15.47 27.25
N ARG A 640 20.22 14.53 26.76
CA ARG A 640 20.62 13.56 25.73
C ARG A 640 21.10 14.28 24.46
N PRO A 641 22.23 13.85 23.87
CA PRO A 641 22.76 14.46 22.67
C PRO A 641 21.97 14.03 21.43
N TYR A 642 21.95 14.86 20.40
CA TYR A 642 21.37 14.54 19.08
C TYR A 642 22.28 14.95 17.94
N ILE A 643 22.00 14.42 16.74
CA ILE A 643 22.80 14.65 15.55
C ILE A 643 21.96 15.42 14.53
N GLY A 644 22.49 16.53 14.03
CA GLY A 644 21.91 17.26 12.91
C GLY A 644 22.72 16.99 11.65
N LEU A 645 22.09 16.50 10.59
CA LEU A 645 22.71 16.22 9.30
C LEU A 645 22.06 17.07 8.20
N LEU A 646 22.86 17.93 7.57
CA LEU A 646 22.45 18.71 6.42
C LEU A 646 23.03 18.10 5.13
N MET A 647 22.16 17.61 4.25
CA MET A 647 22.52 17.02 2.96
C MET A 647 22.19 18.00 1.82
N GLN A 648 23.20 18.70 1.29
CA GLN A 648 23.05 19.69 0.22
C GLN A 648 23.35 19.07 -1.14
N LEU A 649 22.49 18.15 -1.59
CA LEU A 649 22.71 17.29 -2.75
C LEU A 649 22.82 18.06 -4.07
N GLY A 650 22.10 19.18 -4.21
CA GLY A 650 22.13 20.01 -5.42
C GLY A 650 23.30 21.00 -5.54
N SER A 651 24.20 21.05 -4.55
CA SER A 651 25.31 22.01 -4.54
C SER A 651 26.55 21.44 -5.23
N ARG A 652 27.15 22.17 -6.19
CA ARG A 652 28.47 21.80 -6.72
C ARG A 652 29.57 22.18 -5.71
N PRO A 653 30.58 21.33 -5.46
CA PRO A 653 31.74 21.73 -4.69
C PRO A 653 32.44 22.88 -5.43
N LYS A 654 32.77 23.97 -4.73
CA LYS A 654 33.57 25.05 -5.31
C LYS A 654 34.97 24.51 -5.62
N SER A 655 35.52 24.84 -6.78
CA SER A 655 36.97 24.93 -6.95
C SER A 655 37.48 25.98 -5.97
N ASP A 656 38.54 25.63 -5.24
CA ASP A 656 39.17 26.46 -4.21
C ASP A 656 39.26 27.94 -4.65
N SER A 657 38.40 28.75 -4.05
CA SER A 657 38.58 30.19 -3.99
C SER A 657 38.49 30.54 -2.51
N CYS A 658 39.66 30.93 -2.00
CA CYS A 658 39.94 31.36 -0.64
C CYS A 658 38.72 32.08 -0.03
N VAL A 659 38.07 31.44 0.94
CA VAL A 659 37.03 32.10 1.74
C VAL A 659 37.75 32.72 2.93
N GLU A 660 37.86 34.05 2.91
CA GLU A 660 38.29 34.82 4.08
C GLU A 660 37.44 34.48 5.32
N PRO A 661 38.02 34.53 6.53
CA PRO A 661 37.30 34.25 7.76
C PRO A 661 36.24 35.33 7.98
N ARG A 662 34.96 34.99 7.75
CA ARG A 662 33.84 35.89 8.06
C ARG A 662 33.71 36.04 9.58
N MET A 663 33.89 37.29 10.04
CA MET A 663 33.71 37.71 11.43
C MET A 663 32.30 37.39 11.96
N ASN A 664 32.28 36.84 13.18
CA ASN A 664 31.07 36.59 13.97
C ASN A 664 30.28 37.88 14.23
N PRO A 665 28.96 37.92 13.96
CA PRO A 665 28.08 38.93 14.52
C PRO A 665 28.02 38.79 16.05
N GLN A 666 28.05 39.95 16.70
CA GLN A 666 28.17 40.13 18.14
C GLN A 666 27.05 39.48 18.97
N ARG A 667 27.45 39.18 20.22
CA ARG A 667 26.73 38.55 21.32
C ARG A 667 25.34 39.16 21.57
N ALA A 668 24.29 38.48 21.13
CA ALA A 668 23.04 38.40 21.89
C ALA A 668 23.21 37.34 22.99
N ALA A 669 22.64 37.56 24.18
CA ALA A 669 22.68 36.61 25.29
C ALA A 669 22.18 35.21 24.82
N LYS A 670 23.12 34.28 24.56
CA LYS A 670 22.80 32.93 24.09
C LYS A 670 22.06 32.22 25.21
N LYS A 671 20.74 32.06 25.08
CA LYS A 671 20.00 31.05 25.84
C LYS A 671 20.61 29.70 25.46
N TYR A 672 21.30 29.07 26.41
CA TYR A 672 21.97 27.79 26.17
C TYR A 672 20.94 26.73 25.81
N ALA A 673 21.25 25.92 24.81
CA ALA A 673 20.39 24.81 24.43
C ALA A 673 20.51 23.71 25.49
N GLN A 674 19.41 23.01 25.74
CA GLN A 674 19.37 21.92 26.72
C GLN A 674 20.07 20.65 26.19
N HIS A 675 19.82 20.30 24.93
CA HIS A 675 20.34 19.08 24.31
C HIS A 675 21.61 19.37 23.48
N PRO A 676 22.72 18.63 23.69
CA PRO A 676 23.94 18.79 22.90
C PRO A 676 23.72 18.41 21.44
N ARG A 677 24.03 19.33 20.51
CA ARG A 677 23.93 19.09 19.06
C ARG A 677 25.29 18.86 18.42
N TYR A 678 25.44 17.71 17.77
CA TYR A 678 26.55 17.44 16.85
C TYR A 678 26.08 17.64 15.41
N PHE A 679 26.64 18.62 14.72
CA PHE A 679 26.19 19.01 13.39
C PHE A 679 27.15 18.53 12.29
N ILE A 680 26.60 17.97 11.22
CA ILE A 680 27.31 17.46 10.05
C ILE A 680 26.71 18.13 8.82
N ASP A 681 27.55 18.80 8.02
CA ASP A 681 27.17 19.48 6.77
C ASP A 681 27.91 18.83 5.60
N ILE A 682 27.16 18.38 4.59
CA ILE A 682 27.69 17.72 3.40
C ILE A 682 27.15 18.41 2.16
N LYS A 683 28.05 18.71 1.22
CA LYS A 683 27.75 19.45 -0.01
C LYS A 683 28.09 18.62 -1.23
N GLY A 684 27.11 18.51 -2.13
CA GLY A 684 27.21 17.72 -3.36
C GLY A 684 26.69 16.30 -3.20
N CYS A 685 26.65 15.59 -4.32
CA CYS A 685 26.20 14.21 -4.45
C CYS A 685 27.11 13.50 -5.45
N SER A 686 28.32 13.16 -5.02
CA SER A 686 29.35 12.51 -5.83
C SER A 686 30.01 11.35 -5.04
N PRO A 687 30.73 10.45 -5.72
CA PRO A 687 31.51 9.39 -5.06
C PRO A 687 32.47 9.92 -3.98
N ASP A 688 33.02 11.13 -4.16
CA ASP A 688 33.94 11.75 -3.18
C ASP A 688 33.23 12.14 -1.87
N GLN A 689 31.94 12.46 -1.93
CA GLN A 689 31.15 12.85 -0.77
C GLN A 689 30.39 11.68 -0.16
N TYR A 690 29.98 10.73 -1.01
CA TYR A 690 29.26 9.51 -0.64
C TYR A 690 29.94 8.32 -1.32
N PRO A 691 30.83 7.59 -0.63
CA PRO A 691 31.57 6.47 -1.21
C PRO A 691 30.69 5.31 -1.71
N ILE A 692 29.45 5.24 -1.24
CA ILE A 692 28.42 4.31 -1.73
C ILE A 692 28.01 4.56 -3.20
N ILE A 693 28.22 5.77 -3.74
CA ILE A 693 27.91 6.07 -5.13
C ILE A 693 28.99 5.48 -6.03
N THR A 694 28.61 4.46 -6.81
CA THR A 694 29.51 3.88 -7.81
C THR A 694 29.68 4.80 -9.03
N ALA A 695 30.78 4.64 -9.76
CA ALA A 695 31.03 5.40 -10.99
C ALA A 695 29.92 5.19 -12.04
N GLU A 696 29.40 3.96 -12.16
CA GLU A 696 28.28 3.62 -13.04
C GLU A 696 26.98 4.34 -12.64
N ALA A 697 26.71 4.43 -11.33
CA ALA A 697 25.48 5.02 -10.80
C ALA A 697 25.48 6.56 -10.83
N SER A 698 26.66 7.19 -10.84
CA SER A 698 26.85 8.65 -10.71
C SER A 698 25.99 9.46 -11.69
N ASN A 699 25.92 9.05 -12.96
CA ASN A 699 25.13 9.73 -13.99
C ASN A 699 23.61 9.70 -13.67
N SER A 700 23.11 8.62 -13.07
CA SER A 700 21.70 8.49 -12.71
C SER A 700 21.34 9.39 -11.53
N TYR A 701 22.23 9.50 -10.53
CA TYR A 701 22.09 10.47 -9.43
C TYR A 701 22.05 11.90 -9.95
N ALA A 702 22.99 12.27 -10.82
CA ALA A 702 23.04 13.60 -11.44
C ALA A 702 21.79 13.90 -12.29
N ALA A 703 21.33 12.93 -13.08
CA ALA A 703 20.13 13.08 -13.92
C ALA A 703 18.86 13.31 -13.09
N LEU A 704 18.72 12.64 -11.95
CA LEU A 704 17.59 12.82 -11.05
C LEU A 704 17.67 14.15 -10.29
N LEU A 705 18.83 14.54 -9.76
CA LEU A 705 19.00 15.83 -9.08
C LEU A 705 18.86 17.03 -10.03
N GLY A 706 19.19 16.85 -11.31
CA GLY A 706 19.12 17.90 -12.33
C GLY A 706 17.73 18.52 -12.45
N SER A 707 17.67 19.85 -12.50
CA SER A 707 16.42 20.58 -12.70
C SER A 707 15.91 20.38 -14.13
N ARG A 708 15.00 19.42 -14.32
CA ARG A 708 14.22 19.35 -15.56
C ARG A 708 13.06 20.34 -15.47
N ASN A 709 13.29 21.55 -15.97
CA ASN A 709 12.23 22.56 -16.15
C ASN A 709 11.63 22.45 -17.57
N MET A 710 10.48 23.10 -17.79
CA MET A 710 9.80 23.11 -19.09
C MET A 710 10.74 23.39 -20.29
N TYR A 711 11.75 24.26 -20.09
CA TYR A 711 12.74 24.60 -21.12
C TYR A 711 13.69 23.44 -21.44
N SER A 712 14.16 22.73 -20.41
CA SER A 712 15.01 21.54 -20.60
C SER A 712 14.28 20.34 -21.21
N GLU A 713 12.95 20.35 -21.27
CA GLU A 713 12.15 19.32 -21.94
C GLU A 713 11.68 19.74 -23.33
N HIS A 714 11.93 20.99 -23.72
CA HIS A 714 11.53 21.46 -25.04
C HIS A 714 12.34 20.73 -26.11
N ALA A 715 11.66 19.97 -26.96
CA ALA A 715 12.27 19.08 -27.95
C ALA A 715 13.30 19.76 -28.88
N ARG A 716 13.24 21.09 -29.04
CA ARG A 716 14.15 21.87 -29.89
C ARG A 716 15.05 22.76 -29.04
N HIS A 717 16.21 22.25 -28.64
CA HIS A 717 17.18 22.99 -27.82
C HIS A 717 18.02 24.05 -28.57
N ASN A 718 17.77 24.27 -29.87
CA ASN A 718 18.48 25.33 -30.58
C ASN A 718 18.08 26.72 -30.05
N SER A 719 19.04 27.64 -30.01
CA SER A 719 18.89 28.98 -29.39
C SER A 719 17.65 29.74 -29.90
N ALA A 720 17.39 29.70 -31.21
CA ALA A 720 16.24 30.41 -31.80
C ALA A 720 14.88 29.86 -31.31
N SER A 721 14.74 28.53 -31.25
CA SER A 721 13.52 27.88 -30.74
C SER A 721 13.36 28.16 -29.23
N MET A 722 14.45 28.07 -28.47
CA MET A 722 14.44 28.33 -27.04
C MET A 722 14.07 29.78 -26.70
N LYS A 723 14.65 30.76 -27.39
CA LYS A 723 14.29 32.19 -27.24
C LYS A 723 12.81 32.41 -27.58
N SER A 724 12.30 31.76 -28.62
CA SER A 724 10.88 31.85 -29.00
C SER A 724 9.95 31.30 -27.91
N VAL A 725 10.27 30.16 -27.30
CA VAL A 725 9.50 29.60 -26.17
C VAL A 725 9.64 30.47 -24.91
N GLN A 726 10.81 31.04 -24.64
CA GLN A 726 11.02 31.97 -23.53
C GLN A 726 10.18 33.25 -23.66
N ARG A 727 10.00 33.77 -24.88
CA ARG A 727 9.13 34.93 -25.18
C ARG A 727 7.66 34.70 -24.86
N LEU A 728 7.19 33.45 -24.80
CA LEU A 728 5.83 33.11 -24.33
C LEU A 728 5.64 33.39 -22.83
N LYS A 729 6.73 33.63 -22.07
CA LYS A 729 6.73 33.93 -20.63
C LYS A 729 5.84 33.00 -19.79
N PRO A 730 5.95 31.66 -19.92
CA PRO A 730 5.25 30.76 -19.01
C PRO A 730 5.68 30.94 -17.55
N MET A 731 6.87 31.53 -17.33
CA MET A 731 7.31 32.07 -16.05
C MET A 731 7.93 33.45 -16.25
N TRP A 732 7.65 34.38 -15.34
CA TRP A 732 8.21 35.73 -15.34
C TRP A 732 9.60 35.72 -14.68
N THR A 733 10.61 36.26 -15.36
CA THR A 733 11.98 36.37 -14.84
C THR A 733 12.76 37.46 -15.57
N THR A 734 13.47 38.30 -14.84
CA THR A 734 14.40 39.34 -15.34
C THR A 734 15.74 38.76 -15.78
N ARG A 735 16.04 37.50 -15.42
CA ARG A 735 17.29 36.81 -15.74
C ARG A 735 17.36 36.23 -17.16
N ARG A 736 16.49 36.65 -18.07
CA ARG A 736 16.46 36.16 -19.47
C ARG A 736 16.26 37.29 -20.45
N GLU A 737 17.10 37.31 -21.47
CA GLU A 737 17.03 38.26 -22.59
C GLU A 737 15.66 38.24 -23.29
N ASP A 738 15.27 39.39 -23.84
CA ASP A 738 14.10 39.56 -24.71
C ASP A 738 12.73 39.18 -24.11
N THR A 739 12.65 38.95 -22.80
CA THR A 739 11.38 38.67 -22.12
C THR A 739 10.57 39.95 -21.87
N TYR A 740 11.23 41.09 -21.63
CA TYR A 740 10.57 42.36 -21.33
C TYR A 740 10.76 43.46 -22.36
N SER A 741 11.08 43.12 -23.62
CA SER A 741 11.32 44.10 -24.70
C SER A 741 10.14 45.03 -25.04
N TRP A 742 8.96 44.75 -24.50
CA TRP A 742 7.73 45.54 -24.62
C TRP A 742 7.57 46.59 -23.50
N LEU A 743 8.37 46.51 -22.44
CA LEU A 743 8.47 47.52 -21.38
C LEU A 743 9.65 48.45 -21.69
N LYS A 744 9.44 49.76 -21.55
CA LYS A 744 10.50 50.76 -21.65
C LYS A 744 10.50 51.60 -20.37
N ASP A 745 11.41 51.25 -19.48
CA ASP A 745 11.61 51.95 -18.21
C ASP A 745 13.11 51.90 -17.84
N PRO A 746 13.80 53.05 -17.74
CA PRO A 746 15.25 53.09 -17.51
C PRO A 746 15.69 52.42 -16.20
N GLU A 747 14.89 52.48 -15.14
CA GLU A 747 15.23 51.87 -13.85
C GLU A 747 15.10 50.34 -13.93
N PHE A 748 14.04 49.84 -14.54
CA PHE A 748 13.82 48.42 -14.73
C PHE A 748 14.83 47.78 -15.71
N GLU A 749 15.24 48.50 -16.76
CA GLU A 749 16.32 48.06 -17.64
C GLU A 749 17.64 47.84 -16.89
N GLU A 750 17.92 48.68 -15.89
CA GLU A 750 19.10 48.53 -15.03
C GLU A 750 18.99 47.32 -14.10
N VAL A 751 17.81 47.06 -13.55
CA VAL A 751 17.52 45.83 -12.78
C VAL A 751 17.75 44.57 -13.64
N ILE A 752 17.24 44.55 -14.88
CA ILE A 752 17.45 43.42 -15.80
C ILE A 752 18.94 43.21 -16.10
N LYS A 753 19.70 44.27 -16.35
CA LYS A 753 21.15 44.17 -16.59
C LYS A 753 21.89 43.60 -15.37
N GLN A 754 21.54 44.05 -14.16
CA GLN A 754 22.12 43.54 -12.92
C GLN A 754 21.78 42.05 -12.73
N ASP A 755 20.52 41.67 -12.96
CA ASP A 755 20.06 40.29 -12.82
C ASP A 755 20.67 39.33 -13.85
N LEU A 756 20.92 39.79 -15.09
CA LEU A 756 21.59 39.00 -16.14
C LEU A 756 23.07 38.72 -15.81
N GLN A 757 23.73 39.58 -15.05
CA GLN A 757 25.12 39.37 -14.61
C GLN A 757 25.24 38.27 -13.54
N ILE A 758 24.16 37.98 -12.82
CA ILE A 758 24.12 36.98 -11.74
C ILE A 758 24.04 35.53 -12.29
N GLY A 759 23.74 35.37 -13.59
CA GLY A 759 23.63 34.07 -14.24
C GLY A 759 22.38 33.25 -13.83
N PRO A 760 21.94 32.30 -14.66
CA PRO A 760 20.89 31.35 -14.27
C PRO A 760 21.49 30.30 -13.32
N ASP A 761 20.99 30.22 -12.09
CA ASP A 761 21.33 29.18 -11.11
C ASP A 761 20.95 27.76 -11.56
#